data_AF-A0A928RRN8-F1
#
_entry.id   AF-A0A928RRN8-F1
#
_cell.length_a   1.000
_cell.length_b   1.000
_cell.length_c   1.000
_cell.angle_alpha   90.00
_cell.angle_beta   90.00
_cell.angle_gamma   90.00
#
_symmetry.space_group_name_H-M   'P 1'
#
loop_
_entity.id
_entity.type
_entity.pdbx_description
1 polymer ?
#
loop_
_entity_poly.entity_id
_entity_poly.type
_entity_poly.pdbx_seq_one_letter_code
_entity_poly.pdbx_strand_id
1 'polypeptide(L)'
;MKFSKKNLLAALALTAVGFAAVGLSAGQVDAKAENVTVDPTMRMINGSTGVKDTAYFNEEGETVLQVQASPGYGTRSNMSQLEGYGLVDVKEFSTTVSFSSVSVGISTIFSLQTVETGTIGAGNGNGVHLLLRKDTDSTLTVAAYDQTGGVTYYARENALTFDSTADVAIEWSYETGEIALASGDTSVSITSSVASAIDSHYADNDYKGYWSLSSYYMGVSPQTAKCEYIIREINGLTPRAFHTAAVEKAVSALEAGYASLDENSSAEEIGQVSALNVFKTGSSFETLLGIADDAAGLMTRIQTVKQGLSVYEQRVVYDEIDAQFDAFIAALNEYNVNSAVSVRNAREAYEAIELDKIEALPTLYKERLVEKFGQVKAMENFSVFIVNEVDNFFAAYEEKIEGEDVTSLADYQAITSVSDAWEEFKDENGLAELVSADVLAEMEGRADALKAVLENSFYTRFWTEGDSWVAELTEQGIYATGAGTYGETLGFNKKLTVGQNAKIDFNIIYALKTLGANHLHIGFYPMTNTGTLGVSDGVRVDFWFAGNTVEIKPVNGATETEIFSQGILAIEDTGYFDPFEGDYSQGKYTVELDKDGNTLLVRVNGLEMELDGLNADLFANGCYITVSAMSVKGADQNEIMITNVGGVNYINYDPESEKVPQNGGSNADGNGGENAEKDGGCGSVVGIAAASVVALAAGALVVRRKKENE
;
A
#
# COMPACT_ATOMS: atom_id res chain seq x y z
N MET A 1 20.86 30.28 -30.69
CA MET A 1 19.91 31.40 -30.86
C MET A 1 19.70 32.03 -29.50
N LYS A 2 20.00 33.33 -29.30
CA LYS A 2 19.82 34.01 -27.99
C LYS A 2 18.37 34.47 -27.85
N PHE A 3 17.57 33.80 -27.01
CA PHE A 3 16.23 34.27 -26.65
C PHE A 3 16.30 35.37 -25.59
N SER A 4 15.58 36.47 -25.81
CA SER A 4 15.60 37.65 -24.91
C SER A 4 14.58 37.50 -23.76
N LYS A 5 14.99 37.89 -22.55
CA LYS A 5 14.22 37.87 -21.28
C LYS A 5 12.82 38.55 -21.32
N LYS A 6 12.45 39.24 -22.40
CA LYS A 6 11.19 40.00 -22.50
C LYS A 6 9.97 39.18 -22.92
N ASN A 7 10.15 37.99 -23.53
CA ASN A 7 9.01 37.19 -23.99
C ASN A 7 8.48 36.20 -22.92
N LEU A 8 9.23 35.94 -21.86
CA LEU A 8 8.82 35.07 -20.74
C LEU A 8 7.84 35.78 -19.79
N LEU A 9 8.00 37.10 -19.59
CA LEU A 9 7.15 37.92 -18.72
C LEU A 9 5.74 38.18 -19.30
N ALA A 10 5.56 38.10 -20.61
CA ALA A 10 4.26 38.32 -21.25
C ALA A 10 3.34 37.08 -21.17
N ALA A 11 3.91 35.87 -21.05
CA ALA A 11 3.15 34.64 -20.85
C ALA A 11 2.68 34.46 -19.39
N LEU A 12 3.45 34.97 -18.41
CA LEU A 12 3.12 34.96 -16.98
C LEU A 12 1.94 35.88 -16.59
N ALA A 13 1.61 36.88 -17.40
CA ALA A 13 0.54 37.83 -17.11
C ALA A 13 -0.87 37.35 -17.51
N LEU A 14 -0.98 36.33 -18.39
CA LEU A 14 -2.27 35.86 -18.89
C LEU A 14 -2.84 34.63 -18.17
N THR A 15 -2.02 33.90 -17.40
CA THR A 15 -2.47 32.76 -16.57
C THR A 15 -2.91 33.16 -15.16
N ALA A 16 -2.61 34.38 -14.71
CA ALA A 16 -2.95 34.88 -13.36
C ALA A 16 -4.42 35.36 -13.20
N VAL A 17 -5.22 35.40 -14.27
CA VAL A 17 -6.59 35.95 -14.24
C VAL A 17 -7.68 34.85 -14.17
N GLY A 18 -7.30 33.57 -14.12
CA GLY A 18 -8.23 32.44 -14.26
C GLY A 18 -8.78 31.77 -12.99
N PHE A 19 -8.25 32.05 -11.79
CA PHE A 19 -8.57 31.26 -10.58
C PHE A 19 -9.16 32.04 -9.39
N ALA A 20 -9.60 33.28 -9.60
CA ALA A 20 -10.26 34.08 -8.56
C ALA A 20 -11.79 34.04 -8.69
N ALA A 21 -12.43 32.87 -8.58
CA ALA A 21 -13.90 32.80 -8.45
C ALA A 21 -14.42 31.41 -8.02
N VAL A 22 -14.25 30.99 -6.76
CA VAL A 22 -15.22 30.10 -6.10
C VAL A 22 -15.37 30.47 -4.61
N GLY A 23 -16.36 31.32 -4.34
CA GLY A 23 -17.39 31.09 -3.31
C GLY A 23 -17.04 31.09 -1.82
N LEU A 24 -16.71 32.26 -1.25
CA LEU A 24 -17.04 32.56 0.14
C LEU A 24 -18.52 32.97 0.21
N SER A 25 -19.41 32.10 0.69
CA SER A 25 -20.77 32.50 1.05
C SER A 25 -20.82 32.91 2.52
N ALA A 26 -21.01 34.21 2.75
CA ALA A 26 -21.33 34.79 4.05
C ALA A 26 -22.75 34.42 4.49
N GLY A 27 -22.89 34.04 5.75
CA GLY A 27 -24.16 34.03 6.48
C GLY A 27 -23.94 34.65 7.86
N GLN A 28 -24.62 35.76 8.15
CA GLN A 28 -24.74 36.38 9.48
C GLN A 28 -25.44 35.37 10.43
N VAL A 29 -25.20 35.32 11.75
CA VAL A 29 -25.46 36.33 12.79
C VAL A 29 -24.80 35.86 14.12
N ASP A 30 -24.49 36.83 14.98
CA ASP A 30 -24.28 36.81 16.45
C ASP A 30 -22.87 36.93 17.04
N ALA A 31 -22.76 37.98 17.88
CA ALA A 31 -21.68 38.40 18.78
C ALA A 31 -20.27 38.52 18.18
N LYS A 32 -19.59 39.65 18.45
CA LYS A 32 -18.13 39.75 18.28
C LYS A 32 -17.46 38.70 19.19
N ALA A 33 -17.25 37.50 18.68
CA ALA A 33 -16.21 36.62 19.19
C ALA A 33 -14.88 37.27 18.79
N GLU A 34 -13.98 37.46 19.76
CA GLU A 34 -12.57 37.71 19.47
C GLU A 34 -12.12 36.69 18.42
N ASN A 35 -11.41 37.13 17.37
CA ASN A 35 -10.95 36.25 16.31
C ASN A 35 -9.87 35.30 16.87
N VAL A 36 -10.28 34.22 17.52
CA VAL A 36 -9.39 33.18 18.04
C VAL A 36 -8.80 32.45 16.84
N THR A 37 -7.56 32.78 16.48
CA THR A 37 -6.81 32.08 15.42
C THR A 37 -6.08 30.92 16.09
N VAL A 38 -6.46 29.67 15.78
CA VAL A 38 -5.73 28.49 16.25
C VAL A 38 -4.25 28.67 15.91
N ASP A 39 -3.37 28.37 16.86
CA ASP A 39 -1.92 28.45 16.68
C ASP A 39 -1.42 27.10 16.16
N PRO A 40 -1.17 26.95 14.85
CA PRO A 40 -0.63 25.74 14.27
C PRO A 40 0.88 25.63 14.51
N THR A 41 1.56 26.66 15.03
CA THR A 41 2.97 26.56 15.39
C THR A 41 3.16 25.69 16.63
N MET A 42 2.12 25.57 17.45
CA MET A 42 2.10 24.70 18.62
C MET A 42 1.42 23.37 18.33
N ARG A 43 2.22 22.31 18.31
CA ARG A 43 1.74 20.94 18.21
C ARG A 43 1.35 20.42 19.59
N MET A 44 0.05 20.29 19.82
CA MET A 44 -0.48 19.65 21.03
C MET A 44 -0.29 18.13 20.97
N ILE A 45 0.28 17.56 22.02
CA ILE A 45 0.55 16.13 22.17
C ILE A 45 -0.25 15.67 23.39
N ASN A 46 -1.39 15.01 23.13
CA ASN A 46 -2.38 14.68 24.15
C ASN A 46 -1.83 13.77 25.27
N GLY A 47 -2.08 14.19 26.51
CA GLY A 47 -2.29 13.27 27.63
C GLY A 47 -3.72 12.71 27.54
N SER A 48 -3.92 11.44 27.87
CA SER A 48 -5.21 10.74 27.72
C SER A 48 -6.43 11.46 28.34
N THR A 49 -7.55 11.48 27.57
CA THR A 49 -8.99 11.69 27.92
C THR A 49 -9.66 13.06 27.67
N GLY A 50 -10.60 13.09 26.71
CA GLY A 50 -11.92 13.74 26.81
C GLY A 50 -12.06 15.26 26.67
N VAL A 51 -11.01 16.06 26.89
CA VAL A 51 -11.03 17.52 26.70
C VAL A 51 -10.05 17.90 25.58
N LYS A 52 -10.44 18.84 24.72
CA LYS A 52 -9.59 19.34 23.65
C LYS A 52 -8.65 20.39 24.23
N ASP A 53 -7.38 20.03 24.42
CA ASP A 53 -6.31 21.00 24.63
C ASP A 53 -6.20 21.89 23.38
N THR A 54 -6.05 23.21 23.55
CA THR A 54 -6.03 24.17 22.45
C THR A 54 -4.92 25.19 22.61
N ALA A 55 -4.32 25.57 21.49
CA ALA A 55 -3.39 26.69 21.36
C ALA A 55 -3.98 27.70 20.37
N TYR A 56 -3.91 28.99 20.70
CA TYR A 56 -4.36 30.07 19.82
C TYR A 56 -3.57 31.35 20.04
N PHE A 57 -3.51 32.19 18.99
CA PHE A 57 -2.95 33.53 19.11
C PHE A 57 -3.98 34.51 19.67
N ASN A 58 -3.54 35.39 20.57
CA ASN A 58 -4.29 36.62 20.92
C ASN A 58 -3.99 37.74 19.91
N GLU A 59 -4.58 38.93 20.14
CA GLU A 59 -4.43 40.08 19.23
C GLU A 59 -2.99 40.60 19.17
N GLU A 60 -2.20 40.35 20.22
CA GLU A 60 -0.79 40.71 20.36
C GLU A 60 0.16 39.72 19.66
N GLY A 61 -0.35 38.57 19.19
CA GLY A 61 0.46 37.50 18.61
C GLY A 61 1.18 36.62 19.63
N GLU A 62 0.79 36.71 20.91
CA GLU A 62 1.17 35.80 21.98
C GLU A 62 0.36 34.50 21.86
N THR A 63 0.93 33.38 22.30
CA THR A 63 0.24 32.10 22.26
C THR A 63 -0.43 31.81 23.60
N VAL A 64 -1.76 31.68 23.58
CA VAL A 64 -2.54 31.20 24.73
C VAL A 64 -2.70 29.69 24.62
N LEU A 65 -2.21 28.98 25.63
CA LEU A 65 -2.33 27.53 25.78
C LEU A 65 -3.37 27.22 26.84
N GLN A 66 -4.49 26.61 26.42
CA GLN A 66 -5.48 26.04 27.31
C GLN A 66 -5.31 24.53 27.33
N VAL A 67 -4.85 24.01 28.47
CA VAL A 67 -4.50 22.60 28.62
C VAL A 67 -5.12 21.98 29.86
N GLN A 68 -5.31 20.67 29.85
CA GLN A 68 -5.67 19.91 31.04
C GLN A 68 -4.47 19.12 31.55
N ALA A 69 -3.99 19.46 32.74
CA ALA A 69 -2.96 18.68 33.40
C ALA A 69 -3.46 17.26 33.69
N SER A 70 -2.62 16.26 33.45
CA SER A 70 -2.93 14.84 33.64
C SER A 70 -1.91 14.18 34.59
N PRO A 71 -2.26 13.03 35.21
CA PRO A 71 -1.35 12.38 36.15
C PRO A 71 -0.11 11.84 35.41
N GLY A 72 1.06 11.93 36.03
CA GLY A 72 2.31 11.43 35.45
C GLY A 72 3.01 12.49 34.58
N TYR A 73 3.10 12.27 33.25
CA TYR A 73 3.87 13.12 32.33
C TYR A 73 3.02 14.16 31.54
N GLY A 74 1.75 14.35 31.90
CA GLY A 74 0.97 15.54 31.52
C GLY A 74 0.50 15.68 30.07
N THR A 75 -0.30 16.72 29.81
CA THR A 75 -0.47 17.30 28.46
C THR A 75 0.81 17.99 28.04
N ARG A 76 1.12 17.95 26.75
CA ARG A 76 2.36 18.50 26.19
C ARG A 76 2.10 19.32 24.94
N SER A 77 2.96 20.28 24.71
CA SER A 77 2.96 21.05 23.49
C SER A 77 4.40 21.36 23.06
N ASN A 78 4.69 21.13 21.78
CA ASN A 78 5.98 21.45 21.19
C ASN A 78 5.74 22.49 20.10
N MET A 79 6.54 23.54 20.07
CA MET A 79 6.55 24.45 18.93
C MET A 79 7.18 23.69 17.76
N SER A 80 6.40 23.37 16.74
CA SER A 80 6.81 22.59 15.58
C SER A 80 6.17 23.18 14.34
N GLN A 81 6.98 23.42 13.29
CA GLN A 81 6.64 23.08 11.90
C GLN A 81 7.58 23.61 10.77
N LEU A 82 8.77 24.15 11.07
CA LEU A 82 9.73 24.61 10.03
C LEU A 82 11.08 23.88 10.07
N GLU A 83 11.08 22.61 10.50
CA GLU A 83 12.30 21.81 10.68
C GLU A 83 13.37 22.60 11.47
N GLY A 84 14.62 22.61 10.97
CA GLY A 84 15.75 23.31 11.60
C GLY A 84 15.58 24.84 11.73
N TYR A 85 14.65 25.46 10.98
CA TYR A 85 14.41 26.90 11.04
C TYR A 85 13.54 27.31 12.23
N GLY A 86 12.75 26.39 12.78
CA GLY A 86 11.93 26.63 13.98
C GLY A 86 12.63 26.30 15.30
N LEU A 87 13.89 25.84 15.25
CA LEU A 87 14.64 25.49 16.45
C LEU A 87 15.20 26.74 17.15
N VAL A 88 15.14 26.74 18.47
CA VAL A 88 15.70 27.79 19.31
C VAL A 88 17.13 27.43 19.68
N ASP A 89 18.06 28.36 19.44
CA ASP A 89 19.44 28.22 19.85
C ASP A 89 19.54 28.36 21.37
N VAL A 90 20.12 27.36 22.03
CA VAL A 90 20.30 27.38 23.48
C VAL A 90 21.17 28.55 23.92
N LYS A 91 22.08 29.07 23.08
CA LYS A 91 22.96 30.20 23.42
C LYS A 91 22.22 31.52 23.53
N GLU A 92 21.08 31.63 22.86
CA GLU A 92 20.28 32.86 22.76
C GLU A 92 18.91 32.71 23.44
N PHE A 93 18.69 31.60 24.15
CA PHE A 93 17.37 31.26 24.65
C PHE A 93 16.85 32.22 25.72
N SER A 94 15.72 32.87 25.45
CA SER A 94 14.91 33.55 26.45
C SER A 94 13.43 33.30 26.20
N THR A 95 12.62 33.30 27.26
CA THR A 95 11.17 33.18 27.14
C THR A 95 10.44 33.88 28.27
N THR A 96 9.30 34.49 27.93
CA THR A 96 8.41 35.10 28.92
C THR A 96 7.08 34.38 28.89
N VAL A 97 6.65 33.85 30.04
CA VAL A 97 5.42 33.06 30.17
C VAL A 97 4.60 33.57 31.35
N SER A 98 3.29 33.68 31.18
CA SER A 98 2.36 34.04 32.26
C SER A 98 1.41 32.90 32.61
N PHE A 99 0.94 32.90 33.86
CA PHE A 99 -0.08 31.98 34.36
C PHE A 99 -1.39 32.74 34.53
N SER A 100 -2.35 32.54 33.64
CA SER A 100 -3.67 33.15 33.78
C SER A 100 -4.60 32.32 34.65
N SER A 101 -4.47 30.98 34.62
CA SER A 101 -5.27 30.07 35.45
C SER A 101 -4.57 28.73 35.65
N VAL A 102 -3.87 28.54 36.76
CA VAL A 102 -3.23 27.25 37.11
C VAL A 102 -3.62 26.87 38.54
N SER A 103 -4.05 25.62 38.74
CA SER A 103 -4.42 25.08 40.05
C SER A 103 -3.22 24.72 40.91
N VAL A 104 -3.39 24.82 42.22
CA VAL A 104 -2.41 24.32 43.21
C VAL A 104 -2.15 22.83 42.99
N GLY A 105 -0.88 22.44 43.03
CA GLY A 105 -0.41 21.07 42.85
C GLY A 105 -0.02 20.70 41.41
N ILE A 106 -0.27 21.58 40.43
CA ILE A 106 0.21 21.39 39.06
C ILE A 106 1.70 21.73 38.95
N SER A 107 2.43 20.85 38.27
CA SER A 107 3.82 21.01 37.85
C SER A 107 3.87 21.21 36.34
N THR A 108 4.65 22.19 35.90
CA THR A 108 4.83 22.58 34.51
C THR A 108 6.32 22.52 34.17
N ILE A 109 6.70 21.84 33.10
CA ILE A 109 8.08 21.82 32.61
C ILE A 109 8.16 22.61 31.32
N PHE A 110 9.12 23.53 31.25
CA PHE A 110 9.60 24.17 30.04
C PHE A 110 10.90 23.51 29.62
N SER A 111 11.08 23.28 28.32
CA SER A 111 12.33 22.69 27.82
C SER A 111 12.59 22.98 26.35
N LEU A 112 13.85 22.81 25.95
CA LEU A 112 14.26 22.70 24.56
C LEU A 112 14.45 21.21 24.22
N GLN A 113 13.56 20.63 23.41
CA GLN A 113 13.58 19.21 23.04
C GLN A 113 14.39 18.94 21.76
N THR A 114 15.02 17.77 21.68
CA THR A 114 15.81 17.34 20.50
C THR A 114 14.94 16.78 19.37
N VAL A 115 13.68 16.46 19.65
CA VAL A 115 12.75 15.81 18.72
C VAL A 115 11.40 16.50 18.71
N GLU A 116 10.87 16.70 17.50
CA GLU A 116 9.63 17.43 17.23
C GLU A 116 8.40 16.79 17.89
N THR A 117 8.38 15.45 17.94
CA THR A 117 7.28 14.61 18.46
C THR A 117 7.57 14.01 19.83
N GLY A 118 8.70 14.38 20.44
CA GLY A 118 9.20 13.75 21.64
C GLY A 118 8.36 13.98 22.88
N THR A 119 8.46 13.01 23.80
CA THR A 119 8.07 13.18 25.20
C THR A 119 9.23 13.77 25.98
N ILE A 120 8.98 14.77 26.83
CA ILE A 120 9.94 15.20 27.86
C ILE A 120 10.22 13.99 28.78
N GLY A 121 11.34 13.28 28.59
CA GLY A 121 11.63 12.01 29.26
C GLY A 121 12.89 11.29 28.76
N ALA A 122 13.36 10.30 29.55
CA ALA A 122 14.72 9.73 29.59
C ALA A 122 15.28 9.04 28.32
N GLY A 123 14.61 9.17 27.17
CA GLY A 123 15.10 8.67 25.88
C GLY A 123 14.96 9.66 24.72
N ASN A 124 14.31 10.81 24.91
CA ASN A 124 13.96 11.75 23.83
C ASN A 124 14.32 13.21 24.15
N GLY A 125 14.91 13.49 25.31
CA GLY A 125 15.22 14.84 25.77
C GLY A 125 16.59 14.94 26.40
N ASN A 126 17.61 15.18 25.59
CA ASN A 126 18.89 15.69 26.08
C ASN A 126 18.80 17.21 26.06
N GLY A 127 17.96 17.83 26.90
CA GLY A 127 17.70 19.28 26.87
C GLY A 127 17.76 19.94 28.24
N VAL A 128 17.73 21.28 28.28
CA VAL A 128 17.54 22.06 29.52
C VAL A 128 16.08 21.93 29.95
N HIS A 129 15.83 21.52 31.20
CA HIS A 129 14.48 21.43 31.77
C HIS A 129 14.30 22.38 32.94
N LEU A 130 13.20 23.14 32.90
CA LEU A 130 12.77 24.04 33.96
C LEU A 130 11.39 23.63 34.47
N LEU A 131 11.35 23.16 35.71
CA LEU A 131 10.13 22.79 36.39
C LEU A 131 9.61 23.95 37.24
N LEU A 132 8.34 24.27 37.07
CA LEU A 132 7.57 25.21 37.86
C LEU A 132 6.43 24.45 38.54
N ARG A 133 6.20 24.63 39.83
CA ARG A 133 5.09 23.98 40.55
C ARG A 133 4.35 24.99 41.39
N LYS A 134 3.03 25.10 41.21
CA LYS A 134 2.21 25.98 42.03
C LYS A 134 1.89 25.30 43.36
N ASP A 135 2.51 25.77 44.44
CA ASP A 135 2.38 25.16 45.77
C ASP A 135 1.23 25.75 46.59
N THR A 136 0.89 27.03 46.35
CA THR A 136 -0.31 27.69 46.87
C THR A 136 -0.84 28.70 45.84
N ASP A 137 -1.96 29.36 46.13
CA ASP A 137 -2.51 30.43 45.30
C ASP A 137 -1.60 31.65 45.15
N SER A 138 -0.53 31.76 45.95
CA SER A 138 0.41 32.89 45.93
C SER A 138 1.87 32.45 45.94
N THR A 139 2.15 31.16 45.73
CA THR A 139 3.52 30.62 45.78
C THR A 139 3.78 29.65 44.64
N LEU A 140 4.85 29.93 43.89
CA LEU A 140 5.42 29.05 42.86
C LEU A 140 6.76 28.51 43.34
N THR A 141 7.05 27.23 43.10
CA THR A 141 8.36 26.61 43.29
C THR A 141 9.01 26.40 41.92
N VAL A 142 10.31 26.70 41.81
CA VAL A 142 11.06 26.56 40.56
C VAL A 142 12.27 25.65 40.74
N ALA A 143 12.55 24.81 39.74
CA ALA A 143 13.73 23.95 39.68
C ALA A 143 14.27 23.86 38.25
N ALA A 144 15.59 23.70 38.10
CA ALA A 144 16.27 23.49 36.82
C ALA A 144 17.07 22.19 36.87
N TYR A 145 17.01 21.37 35.82
CA TYR A 145 17.75 20.11 35.73
C TYR A 145 18.08 19.69 34.29
N ASP A 146 19.09 18.83 34.16
CA ASP A 146 19.45 18.08 32.94
C ASP A 146 19.27 16.57 33.19
N GLN A 147 18.89 15.83 32.15
CA GLN A 147 18.58 14.41 32.20
C GLN A 147 19.81 13.52 31.97
N THR A 148 20.89 14.02 31.34
CA THR A 148 22.07 13.22 30.96
C THR A 148 23.20 13.20 32.00
N GLY A 149 23.32 14.22 32.85
CA GLY A 149 24.41 14.31 33.83
C GLY A 149 24.27 13.54 35.15
N GLY A 150 23.13 12.88 35.42
CA GLY A 150 22.89 12.22 36.73
C GLY A 150 22.89 13.17 37.94
N VAL A 151 23.00 14.49 37.72
CA VAL A 151 22.93 15.52 38.75
C VAL A 151 21.48 16.04 38.80
N THR A 152 20.65 15.35 39.58
CA THR A 152 19.34 15.87 39.95
C THR A 152 19.52 16.95 41.00
N TYR A 153 19.58 18.22 40.61
CA TYR A 153 19.40 19.27 41.61
C TYR A 153 17.91 19.43 41.90
N TYR A 154 17.42 18.67 42.88
CA TYR A 154 16.26 19.12 43.65
C TYR A 154 16.72 20.33 44.47
N ALA A 155 16.37 21.55 44.06
CA ALA A 155 16.36 22.69 44.95
C ALA A 155 15.25 22.52 46.00
N ARG A 156 15.29 21.44 46.80
CA ARG A 156 14.38 21.28 47.92
C ARG A 156 14.73 22.23 49.06
N GLU A 157 15.97 22.73 49.10
CA GLU A 157 16.42 23.61 50.19
C GLU A 157 16.15 25.10 49.94
N ASN A 158 15.85 25.53 48.70
CA ASN A 158 15.54 26.92 48.37
C ASN A 158 14.38 27.01 47.36
N ALA A 159 13.18 26.53 47.71
CA ALA A 159 11.98 26.87 46.94
C ALA A 159 11.84 28.39 46.91
N LEU A 160 12.04 29.00 45.74
CA LEU A 160 11.94 30.43 45.55
C LEU A 160 10.50 30.78 45.29
N THR A 161 9.86 31.37 46.29
CA THR A 161 8.46 31.75 46.26
C THR A 161 8.24 33.00 45.42
N PHE A 162 7.56 32.85 44.28
CA PHE A 162 7.03 33.98 43.49
C PHE A 162 5.53 34.16 43.74
N ASP A 163 5.04 35.39 43.59
CA ASP A 163 3.61 35.69 43.54
C ASP A 163 3.03 35.08 42.25
N SER A 164 2.04 34.19 42.39
CA SER A 164 1.49 33.42 41.27
C SER A 164 0.55 34.22 40.35
N THR A 165 0.35 35.52 40.61
CA THR A 165 -0.47 36.43 39.81
C THR A 165 0.30 37.24 38.75
N ALA A 166 1.63 37.14 38.72
CA ALA A 166 2.49 37.93 37.83
C ALA A 166 3.12 37.09 36.70
N ASP A 167 3.51 37.77 35.62
CA ASP A 167 4.29 37.16 34.52
C ASP A 167 5.61 36.59 35.07
N VAL A 168 6.08 35.49 34.48
CA VAL A 168 7.40 34.91 34.78
C VAL A 168 8.28 35.00 33.54
N ALA A 169 9.25 35.89 33.60
CA ALA A 169 10.32 35.97 32.61
C ALA A 169 11.42 34.97 32.97
N ILE A 170 11.87 34.22 31.98
CA ILE A 170 12.91 33.21 32.08
C ILE A 170 13.99 33.57 31.06
N GLU A 171 15.19 33.85 31.53
CA GLU A 171 16.33 34.16 30.68
C GLU A 171 17.47 33.17 30.96
N TRP A 172 18.07 32.65 29.89
CA TRP A 172 19.28 31.84 29.98
C TRP A 172 20.47 32.62 29.45
N SER A 173 21.55 32.66 30.22
CA SER A 173 22.82 33.24 29.79
C SER A 173 23.83 32.14 29.54
N TYR A 174 24.24 32.00 28.28
CA TYR A 174 25.31 31.07 27.90
C TYR A 174 26.65 31.43 28.56
N GLU A 175 27.03 32.71 28.57
CA GLU A 175 28.33 33.17 29.09
C GLU A 175 28.52 32.90 30.58
N THR A 176 27.44 32.96 31.37
CA THR A 176 27.48 32.75 32.82
C THR A 176 26.93 31.39 33.24
N GLY A 177 26.28 30.68 32.31
CA GLY A 177 25.51 29.45 32.57
C GLY A 177 24.37 29.66 33.58
N GLU A 178 23.87 30.88 33.71
CA GLU A 178 22.85 31.26 34.69
C GLU A 178 21.45 31.19 34.10
N ILE A 179 20.50 30.69 34.88
CA ILE A 179 19.07 30.86 34.60
C ILE A 179 18.55 31.96 35.52
N ALA A 180 18.12 33.07 34.92
CA ALA A 180 17.47 34.17 35.61
C ALA A 180 15.94 34.04 35.49
N LEU A 181 15.26 34.27 36.62
CA LEU A 181 13.82 34.20 36.77
C LEU A 181 13.33 35.52 37.34
N ALA A 182 12.38 36.18 36.70
CA ALA A 182 11.81 37.43 37.19
C ALA A 182 10.28 37.40 37.17
N SER A 183 9.67 37.94 38.24
CA SER A 183 8.23 38.13 38.34
C SER A 183 7.91 39.38 39.15
N GLY A 184 7.27 40.36 38.51
CA GLY A 184 7.08 41.70 39.08
C GLY A 184 8.41 42.34 39.49
N ASP A 185 8.49 42.82 40.73
CA ASP A 185 9.72 43.41 41.30
C ASP A 185 10.70 42.37 41.88
N THR A 186 10.38 41.07 41.77
CA THR A 186 11.20 39.99 42.33
C THR A 186 12.01 39.32 41.22
N SER A 187 13.34 39.31 41.35
CA SER A 187 14.23 38.56 40.46
C SER A 187 15.11 37.61 41.25
N VAL A 188 15.37 36.43 40.68
CA VAL A 188 16.27 35.44 41.24
C VAL A 188 17.10 34.77 40.15
N SER A 189 18.36 34.55 40.47
CA SER A 189 19.37 33.94 39.61
C SER A 189 19.80 32.59 40.16
N ILE A 190 19.81 31.57 39.31
CA ILE A 190 20.27 30.22 39.66
C ILE A 190 21.64 29.99 39.01
N THR A 191 22.71 30.12 39.79
CA THR A 191 24.10 30.14 39.31
C THR A 191 24.95 28.92 39.73
N SER A 192 24.35 27.73 39.91
CA SER A 192 25.09 26.53 40.38
C SER A 192 25.49 25.58 39.24
N SER A 193 26.27 24.52 39.55
CA SER A 193 26.92 23.51 38.67
C SER A 193 26.11 22.93 37.48
N VAL A 194 24.80 23.18 37.45
CA VAL A 194 23.92 23.02 36.29
C VAL A 194 24.47 23.82 35.09
N ALA A 195 24.95 25.05 35.32
CA ALA A 195 25.64 25.93 34.37
C ALA A 195 26.75 25.21 33.58
N SER A 196 27.70 24.62 34.30
CA SER A 196 28.87 23.93 33.73
C SER A 196 28.53 22.58 33.09
N ALA A 197 27.50 21.88 33.59
CA ALA A 197 27.04 20.62 33.01
C ALA A 197 26.29 20.87 31.68
N ILE A 198 25.46 21.91 31.64
CA ILE A 198 24.79 22.41 30.43
C ILE A 198 25.85 22.88 29.43
N ASP A 199 26.82 23.72 29.83
CA ASP A 199 27.88 24.21 28.93
C ASP A 199 28.67 23.05 28.28
N SER A 200 29.17 22.08 29.06
CA SER A 200 29.95 20.96 28.49
C SER A 200 29.19 20.01 27.57
N HIS A 201 27.86 19.89 27.70
CA HIS A 201 27.06 18.99 26.86
C HIS A 201 26.54 19.69 25.58
N TYR A 202 26.21 20.98 25.70
CA TYR A 202 25.57 21.74 24.62
C TYR A 202 26.53 22.63 23.82
N ALA A 203 27.67 23.06 24.39
CA ALA A 203 28.66 23.88 23.70
C ALA A 203 29.40 23.13 22.59
N ASP A 204 29.69 21.84 22.79
CA ASP A 204 30.42 21.01 21.83
C ASP A 204 29.57 20.63 20.60
N ASN A 205 28.24 20.83 20.64
CA ASN A 205 27.29 20.29 19.65
C ASN A 205 26.43 21.34 18.91
N ASP A 206 26.65 22.65 19.11
CA ASP A 206 25.82 23.73 18.55
C ASP A 206 24.30 23.48 18.71
N TYR A 207 23.89 23.13 19.93
CA TYR A 207 22.56 22.58 20.18
C TYR A 207 21.43 23.57 19.90
N LYS A 208 20.43 23.10 19.15
CA LYS A 208 19.16 23.80 18.87
C LYS A 208 18.01 22.85 19.16
N GLY A 209 16.96 23.36 19.81
CA GLY A 209 15.84 22.52 20.24
C GLY A 209 14.48 23.16 20.05
N TYR A 210 13.44 22.33 20.06
CA TYR A 210 12.05 22.75 20.02
C TYR A 210 11.63 23.30 21.38
N TRP A 211 11.12 24.54 21.40
CA TRP A 211 10.47 25.07 22.60
C TRP A 211 9.27 24.19 22.98
N SER A 212 9.25 23.68 24.20
CA SER A 212 8.28 22.66 24.62
C SER A 212 7.77 22.94 26.03
N LEU A 213 6.47 22.70 26.25
CA LEU A 213 5.79 22.81 27.53
C LEU A 213 5.11 21.48 27.88
N SER A 214 5.21 21.06 29.14
CA SER A 214 4.45 19.93 29.69
C SER A 214 3.79 20.33 31.01
N SER A 215 2.54 19.90 31.25
CA SER A 215 1.80 20.19 32.48
C SER A 215 1.20 18.93 33.09
N TYR A 216 1.53 18.63 34.34
CA TYR A 216 1.16 17.39 35.03
C TYR A 216 0.96 17.59 36.54
N TYR A 217 0.45 16.56 37.22
CA TYR A 217 0.43 16.50 38.68
C TYR A 217 0.89 15.13 39.19
N MET A 218 1.44 15.13 40.41
CA MET A 218 1.87 13.92 41.12
C MET A 218 0.97 13.72 42.34
N GLY A 219 0.13 12.66 42.32
CA GLY A 219 -0.75 12.32 43.45
C GLY A 219 -2.24 12.53 43.16
N VAL A 220 -2.99 13.05 44.16
CA VAL A 220 -4.45 13.24 44.07
C VAL A 220 -4.77 14.39 43.12
N SER A 221 -5.67 14.15 42.16
CA SER A 221 -6.09 15.16 41.17
C SER A 221 -6.61 16.43 41.85
N PRO A 222 -6.13 17.64 41.45
CA PRO A 222 -6.79 18.88 41.83
C PRO A 222 -8.24 18.89 41.30
N GLN A 223 -9.14 19.59 42.01
CA GLN A 223 -10.57 19.63 41.67
C GLN A 223 -10.85 20.20 40.26
N THR A 224 -9.97 21.08 39.78
CA THR A 224 -9.94 21.57 38.40
C THR A 224 -8.52 21.41 37.86
N ALA A 225 -8.28 20.44 36.98
CA ALA A 225 -6.96 20.24 36.36
C ALA A 225 -6.74 21.12 35.12
N LYS A 226 -7.55 22.17 34.92
CA LYS A 226 -7.40 23.12 33.82
C LYS A 226 -6.23 24.06 34.09
N CYS A 227 -5.43 24.30 33.08
CA CYS A 227 -4.30 25.19 33.11
C CYS A 227 -4.37 26.11 31.88
N GLU A 228 -4.12 27.40 32.10
CA GLU A 228 -3.97 28.37 31.02
C GLU A 228 -2.65 29.11 31.19
N TYR A 229 -1.86 29.08 30.12
CA TYR A 229 -0.57 29.74 30.00
C TYR A 229 -0.60 30.72 28.83
N ILE A 230 0.09 31.84 28.96
CA ILE A 230 0.32 32.76 27.83
C ILE A 230 1.81 32.85 27.59
N ILE A 231 2.26 32.37 26.43
CA ILE A 231 3.63 32.51 25.96
C ILE A 231 3.72 33.88 25.30
N ARG A 232 4.34 34.81 26.00
CA ARG A 232 4.46 36.20 25.55
C ARG A 232 5.60 36.36 24.56
N GLU A 233 6.76 35.80 24.91
CA GLU A 233 7.99 35.99 24.14
C GLU A 233 8.84 34.72 24.09
N ILE A 234 9.53 34.55 22.96
CA ILE A 234 10.62 33.61 22.71
C ILE A 234 11.72 34.41 22.01
N ASN A 235 12.91 34.49 22.62
CA ASN A 235 14.05 35.27 22.14
C ASN A 235 13.69 36.75 21.82
N GLY A 236 12.87 37.35 22.67
CA GLY A 236 12.44 38.76 22.54
C GLY A 236 11.41 39.02 21.43
N LEU A 237 10.83 37.98 20.83
CA LEU A 237 9.75 38.08 19.84
C LEU A 237 8.50 37.38 20.35
N THR A 238 7.32 37.88 20.00
CA THR A 238 6.09 37.11 20.23
C THR A 238 6.14 35.81 19.41
N PRO A 239 5.52 34.71 19.86
CA PRO A 239 5.49 33.45 19.12
C PRO A 239 5.12 33.60 17.64
N ARG A 240 4.14 34.46 17.32
CA ARG A 240 3.79 34.76 15.92
C ARG A 240 4.92 35.45 15.16
N ALA A 241 5.58 36.43 15.76
CA ALA A 241 6.71 37.14 15.15
C ALA A 241 7.94 36.23 15.00
N PHE A 242 8.20 35.37 15.99
CA PHE A 242 9.25 34.34 15.94
C PHE A 242 9.01 33.39 14.76
N HIS A 243 7.80 32.88 14.60
CA HIS A 243 7.42 32.04 13.46
C HIS A 243 7.57 32.76 12.13
N THR A 244 7.10 34.02 12.04
CA THR A 244 7.23 34.83 10.83
C THR A 244 8.69 35.01 10.41
N ALA A 245 9.59 35.26 11.37
CA ALA A 245 11.03 35.36 11.12
C ALA A 245 11.63 34.02 10.66
N ALA A 246 11.20 32.90 11.23
CA ALA A 246 11.63 31.57 10.82
C ALA A 246 11.19 31.22 9.39
N VAL A 247 9.95 31.55 9.01
CA VAL A 247 9.45 31.38 7.63
C VAL A 247 10.29 32.22 6.67
N GLU A 248 10.50 33.50 6.96
CA GLU A 248 11.30 34.40 6.12
C GLU A 248 12.73 33.88 5.93
N LYS A 249 13.34 33.34 6.99
CA LYS A 249 14.67 32.72 6.94
C LYS A 249 14.69 31.48 6.03
N ALA A 250 13.68 30.61 6.12
CA ALA A 250 13.56 29.44 5.27
C ALA A 250 13.33 29.82 3.79
N VAL A 251 12.48 30.81 3.52
CA VAL A 251 12.27 31.34 2.15
C VAL A 251 13.55 31.94 1.60
N SER A 252 14.25 32.76 2.38
CA SER A 252 15.51 33.39 1.97
C SER A 252 16.60 32.36 1.70
N ALA A 253 16.68 31.30 2.50
CA ALA A 253 17.63 30.21 2.27
C ALA A 253 17.33 29.45 0.97
N LEU A 254 16.05 29.16 0.70
CA LEU A 254 15.61 28.53 -0.55
C LEU A 254 15.91 29.43 -1.76
N GLU A 255 15.62 30.73 -1.68
CA GLU A 255 15.94 31.71 -2.73
C GLU A 255 17.44 31.81 -2.99
N ALA A 256 18.25 31.87 -1.94
CA ALA A 256 19.70 31.93 -2.04
C ALA A 256 20.28 30.63 -2.64
N GLY A 257 19.77 29.47 -2.20
CA GLY A 257 20.13 28.17 -2.75
C GLY A 257 19.79 28.09 -4.24
N TYR A 258 18.57 28.46 -4.62
CA TYR A 258 18.18 28.50 -6.03
C TYR A 258 19.02 29.49 -6.86
N ALA A 259 19.31 30.67 -6.32
CA ALA A 259 20.15 31.67 -7.00
C ALA A 259 21.61 31.21 -7.18
N SER A 260 22.06 30.21 -6.42
CA SER A 260 23.39 29.60 -6.56
C SER A 260 23.45 28.55 -7.68
N LEU A 261 22.30 28.07 -8.17
CA LEU A 261 22.25 27.07 -9.24
C LEU A 261 22.45 27.72 -10.62
N ASP A 262 23.20 27.03 -11.47
CA ASP A 262 23.41 27.39 -12.86
C ASP A 262 23.37 26.18 -13.81
N GLU A 263 23.61 26.43 -15.10
CA GLU A 263 23.57 25.41 -16.14
C GLU A 263 24.58 24.26 -15.94
N ASN A 264 25.60 24.42 -15.10
CA ASN A 264 26.64 23.44 -14.79
C ASN A 264 26.50 22.82 -13.39
N SER A 265 25.51 23.20 -12.59
CA SER A 265 25.32 22.61 -11.26
C SER A 265 25.14 21.08 -11.32
N SER A 266 25.82 20.38 -10.43
CA SER A 266 25.73 18.93 -10.28
C SER A 266 24.37 18.49 -9.72
N ALA A 267 24.05 17.19 -9.89
CA ALA A 267 22.87 16.59 -9.28
C ALA A 267 22.89 16.68 -7.74
N GLU A 268 24.08 16.60 -7.13
CA GLU A 268 24.25 16.76 -5.68
C GLU A 268 23.91 18.18 -5.23
N GLU A 269 24.41 19.21 -5.92
CA GLU A 269 24.09 20.61 -5.61
C GLU A 269 22.59 20.91 -5.77
N ILE A 270 21.96 20.37 -6.83
CA ILE A 270 20.51 20.49 -7.03
C ILE A 270 19.76 19.80 -5.90
N GLY A 271 20.16 18.56 -5.55
CA GLY A 271 19.56 17.81 -4.45
C GLY A 271 19.65 18.53 -3.09
N GLN A 272 20.79 19.18 -2.81
CA GLN A 272 20.98 20.01 -1.61
C GLN A 272 20.01 21.20 -1.60
N VAL A 273 19.84 21.91 -2.73
CA VAL A 273 18.86 23.01 -2.82
C VAL A 273 17.42 22.51 -2.73
N SER A 274 17.10 21.35 -3.32
CA SER A 274 15.79 20.71 -3.21
C SER A 274 15.46 20.24 -1.79
N ALA A 275 16.46 20.00 -0.95
CA ALA A 275 16.27 19.73 0.48
C ALA A 275 15.92 21.01 1.26
N LEU A 276 16.37 22.19 0.83
CA LEU A 276 15.99 23.48 1.45
C LEU A 276 14.52 23.83 1.23
N ASN A 277 13.85 23.19 0.26
CA ASN A 277 12.43 23.35 0.03
C ASN A 277 11.62 22.57 1.09
N VAL A 278 11.63 23.08 2.33
CA VAL A 278 10.84 22.59 3.47
C VAL A 278 9.32 22.80 3.31
N PHE A 279 8.92 23.35 2.17
CA PHE A 279 7.56 23.77 1.84
C PHE A 279 6.83 22.75 0.94
N LYS A 280 7.29 21.50 0.86
CA LYS A 280 6.71 20.46 -0.01
C LYS A 280 5.24 20.21 0.37
N THR A 281 4.43 19.97 -0.65
CA THR A 281 2.96 20.10 -0.66
C THR A 281 2.23 19.33 0.44
N GLY A 282 1.33 20.02 1.16
CA GLY A 282 0.42 19.47 2.17
C GLY A 282 -0.42 20.57 2.85
N SER A 283 -1.58 20.24 3.41
CA SER A 283 -2.49 21.20 4.07
C SER A 283 -1.90 21.91 5.30
N SER A 284 -0.87 21.32 5.92
CA SER A 284 -0.12 21.93 7.03
C SER A 284 0.64 23.17 6.58
N PHE A 285 1.20 23.19 5.38
CA PHE A 285 2.05 24.27 4.89
C PHE A 285 1.28 25.57 4.61
N GLU A 286 0.13 25.48 3.95
CA GLU A 286 -0.75 26.65 3.71
C GLU A 286 -1.21 27.27 5.03
N THR A 287 -1.48 26.43 6.03
CA THR A 287 -1.86 26.85 7.38
C THR A 287 -0.72 27.62 8.08
N LEU A 288 0.52 27.16 7.93
CA LEU A 288 1.70 27.80 8.53
C LEU A 288 2.10 29.11 7.85
N LEU A 289 2.00 29.18 6.52
CA LEU A 289 2.24 30.42 5.79
C LEU A 289 1.16 31.46 6.08
N GLY A 290 -0.10 31.04 6.22
CA GLY A 290 -1.25 31.93 6.40
C GLY A 290 -1.20 32.80 7.66
N ILE A 291 -0.25 32.54 8.57
CA ILE A 291 -0.07 33.27 9.83
C ILE A 291 1.02 34.35 9.73
N ALA A 292 1.92 34.21 8.77
CA ALA A 292 2.93 35.23 8.49
C ALA A 292 2.27 36.51 7.98
N ASP A 293 2.83 37.66 8.35
CA ASP A 293 2.25 38.97 8.04
C ASP A 293 2.15 39.25 6.53
N ASP A 294 3.04 38.67 5.71
CA ASP A 294 3.03 38.74 4.25
C ASP A 294 2.90 37.34 3.59
N ALA A 295 1.90 36.56 4.02
CA ALA A 295 1.65 35.22 3.49
C ALA A 295 1.57 35.17 1.95
N ALA A 296 0.94 36.18 1.33
CA ALA A 296 0.76 36.24 -0.13
C ALA A 296 2.08 36.54 -0.87
N GLY A 297 2.89 37.48 -0.38
CA GLY A 297 4.21 37.77 -0.94
C GLY A 297 5.16 36.59 -0.79
N LEU A 298 5.16 35.93 0.37
CA LEU A 298 5.95 34.72 0.64
C LEU A 298 5.56 33.57 -0.28
N MET A 299 4.25 33.30 -0.44
CA MET A 299 3.77 32.27 -1.35
C MET A 299 4.23 32.52 -2.79
N THR A 300 4.17 33.77 -3.26
CA THR A 300 4.61 34.15 -4.61
C THR A 300 6.10 33.87 -4.82
N ARG A 301 6.94 34.22 -3.83
CA ARG A 301 8.38 33.95 -3.84
C ARG A 301 8.69 32.46 -3.88
N ILE A 302 8.04 31.68 -3.00
CA ILE A 302 8.20 30.22 -2.93
C ILE A 302 7.78 29.56 -4.24
N GLN A 303 6.63 29.94 -4.81
CA GLN A 303 6.16 29.41 -6.08
C GLN A 303 7.12 29.73 -7.24
N THR A 304 7.67 30.95 -7.25
CA THR A 304 8.68 31.36 -8.26
C THR A 304 9.92 30.47 -8.19
N VAL A 305 10.45 30.24 -6.98
CA VAL A 305 11.61 29.35 -6.81
C VAL A 305 11.26 27.91 -7.16
N LYS A 306 10.11 27.38 -6.72
CA LYS A 306 9.67 26.01 -7.03
C LYS A 306 9.58 25.75 -8.52
N GLN A 307 8.98 26.66 -9.28
CA GLN A 307 8.89 26.55 -10.74
C GLN A 307 10.27 26.62 -11.43
N GLY A 308 11.19 27.43 -10.91
CA GLY A 308 12.56 27.46 -11.41
C GLY A 308 13.36 26.21 -11.07
N LEU A 309 13.27 25.75 -9.82
CA LEU A 309 13.96 24.58 -9.30
C LEU A 309 13.49 23.29 -9.99
N SER A 310 12.20 23.17 -10.31
CA SER A 310 11.68 21.98 -11.00
C SER A 310 12.35 21.73 -12.35
N VAL A 311 12.81 22.78 -13.03
CA VAL A 311 13.55 22.65 -14.29
C VAL A 311 14.92 21.99 -14.08
N TYR A 312 15.59 22.32 -12.97
CA TYR A 312 16.84 21.68 -12.58
C TYR A 312 16.63 20.24 -12.12
N GLU A 313 15.60 19.97 -11.32
CA GLU A 313 15.24 18.61 -10.89
C GLU A 313 14.91 17.70 -12.09
N GLN A 314 14.19 18.22 -13.09
CA GLN A 314 13.92 17.50 -14.33
C GLN A 314 15.18 17.27 -15.17
N ARG A 315 16.18 18.16 -15.10
CA ARG A 315 17.49 17.93 -15.73
C ARG A 315 18.21 16.76 -15.08
N VAL A 316 18.19 16.64 -13.75
CA VAL A 316 18.82 15.52 -13.04
C VAL A 316 18.24 14.19 -13.51
N VAL A 317 16.90 14.08 -13.59
CA VAL A 317 16.24 12.88 -14.11
C VAL A 317 16.63 12.62 -15.57
N TYR A 318 16.69 13.66 -16.41
CA TYR A 318 17.18 13.53 -17.79
C TYR A 318 18.63 13.01 -17.84
N ASP A 319 19.56 13.61 -17.09
CA ASP A 319 20.98 13.23 -17.08
C ASP A 319 21.18 11.79 -16.59
N GLU A 320 20.38 11.34 -15.62
CA GLU A 320 20.38 9.97 -15.11
C GLU A 320 19.96 8.96 -16.20
N ILE A 321 18.85 9.21 -16.88
CA ILE A 321 18.38 8.35 -17.97
C ILE A 321 19.34 8.42 -19.17
N ASP A 322 19.92 9.59 -19.46
CA ASP A 322 20.90 9.76 -20.52
C ASP A 322 22.16 8.92 -20.26
N ALA A 323 22.62 8.86 -19.00
CA ALA A 323 23.73 8.00 -18.58
C ALA A 323 23.38 6.50 -18.64
N GLN A 324 22.13 6.12 -18.34
CA GLN A 324 21.66 4.74 -18.52
C GLN A 324 21.73 4.33 -20.00
N PHE A 325 21.32 5.21 -20.93
CA PHE A 325 21.50 4.99 -22.36
C PHE A 325 22.98 4.85 -22.74
N ASP A 326 23.88 5.67 -22.19
CA ASP A 326 25.33 5.55 -22.46
C ASP A 326 25.91 4.23 -21.97
N ALA A 327 25.49 3.76 -20.78
CA ALA A 327 25.88 2.46 -20.25
C ALA A 327 25.38 1.32 -21.15
N PHE A 328 24.15 1.41 -21.65
CA PHE A 328 23.61 0.43 -22.60
C PHE A 328 24.34 0.46 -23.94
N ILE A 329 24.63 1.64 -24.50
CA ILE A 329 25.44 1.80 -25.72
C ILE A 329 26.83 1.15 -25.53
N ALA A 330 27.47 1.37 -24.39
CA ALA A 330 28.76 0.75 -24.09
C ALA A 330 28.66 -0.79 -24.04
N ALA A 331 27.62 -1.32 -23.38
CA ALA A 331 27.37 -2.76 -23.33
C ALA A 331 27.06 -3.35 -24.72
N LEU A 332 26.30 -2.63 -25.55
CA LEU A 332 26.01 -3.01 -26.93
C LEU A 332 27.27 -3.02 -27.80
N ASN A 333 28.19 -2.06 -27.64
CA ASN A 333 29.44 -2.04 -28.40
C ASN A 333 30.35 -3.25 -28.09
N GLU A 334 30.24 -3.81 -26.89
CA GLU A 334 30.94 -5.02 -26.46
C GLU A 334 30.08 -6.29 -26.59
N TYR A 335 28.91 -6.19 -27.22
CA TYR A 335 27.94 -7.28 -27.28
C TYR A 335 28.45 -8.45 -28.12
N ASN A 336 28.39 -9.65 -27.52
CA ASN A 336 28.69 -10.91 -28.17
C ASN A 336 27.72 -11.98 -27.69
N VAL A 337 26.84 -12.41 -28.60
CA VAL A 337 25.81 -13.44 -28.36
C VAL A 337 26.39 -14.76 -27.81
N ASN A 338 27.65 -15.08 -28.11
CA ASN A 338 28.29 -16.30 -27.64
C ASN A 338 28.92 -16.17 -26.24
N SER A 339 28.80 -15.01 -25.59
CA SER A 339 29.34 -14.74 -24.26
C SER A 339 28.20 -14.46 -23.28
N ALA A 340 27.92 -15.42 -22.39
CA ALA A 340 26.87 -15.29 -21.37
C ALA A 340 27.05 -14.04 -20.49
N VAL A 341 28.30 -13.61 -20.24
CA VAL A 341 28.60 -12.38 -19.49
C VAL A 341 28.23 -11.13 -20.29
N SER A 342 28.55 -11.10 -21.58
CA SER A 342 28.22 -9.98 -22.47
C SER A 342 26.70 -9.83 -22.63
N VAL A 343 26.00 -10.96 -22.83
CA VAL A 343 24.53 -11.01 -22.90
C VAL A 343 23.90 -10.48 -21.61
N ARG A 344 24.33 -10.96 -20.45
CA ARG A 344 23.81 -10.50 -19.16
C ARG A 344 24.07 -9.00 -18.96
N ASN A 345 25.28 -8.51 -19.23
CA ASN A 345 25.61 -7.11 -19.03
C ASN A 345 24.77 -6.17 -19.93
N ALA A 346 24.53 -6.55 -21.19
CA ALA A 346 23.67 -5.79 -22.10
C ALA A 346 22.21 -5.79 -21.64
N ARG A 347 21.70 -6.93 -21.16
CA ARG A 347 20.35 -7.03 -20.59
C ARG A 347 20.21 -6.16 -19.33
N GLU A 348 21.13 -6.28 -18.37
CA GLU A 348 21.11 -5.48 -17.14
C GLU A 348 21.16 -3.97 -17.44
N ALA A 349 21.96 -3.56 -18.43
CA ALA A 349 22.04 -2.16 -18.85
C ALA A 349 20.77 -1.68 -19.57
N TYR A 350 20.10 -2.54 -20.34
CA TYR A 350 18.81 -2.22 -20.98
C TYR A 350 17.68 -2.09 -19.96
N GLU A 351 17.58 -3.04 -19.02
CA GLU A 351 16.56 -3.04 -17.95
C GLU A 351 16.72 -1.89 -16.96
N ALA A 352 17.93 -1.33 -16.84
CA ALA A 352 18.21 -0.16 -16.01
C ALA A 352 17.66 1.16 -16.61
N ILE A 353 17.26 1.18 -17.89
CA ILE A 353 16.73 2.39 -18.52
C ILE A 353 15.31 2.64 -18.04
N GLU A 354 15.09 3.76 -17.35
CA GLU A 354 13.78 4.16 -16.81
C GLU A 354 12.89 4.79 -17.89
N LEU A 355 12.48 3.98 -18.87
CA LEU A 355 11.68 4.40 -20.02
C LEU A 355 10.33 5.03 -19.62
N ASP A 356 9.73 4.58 -18.52
CA ASP A 356 8.46 5.08 -17.99
C ASP A 356 8.54 6.54 -17.52
N LYS A 357 9.72 6.96 -17.05
CA LYS A 357 9.95 8.34 -16.59
C LYS A 357 10.13 9.34 -17.73
N ILE A 358 10.44 8.87 -18.95
CA ILE A 358 10.70 9.75 -20.10
C ILE A 358 9.45 10.56 -20.47
N GLU A 359 8.25 9.98 -20.36
CA GLU A 359 6.99 10.66 -20.69
C GLU A 359 6.66 11.82 -19.75
N ALA A 360 7.11 11.75 -18.49
CA ALA A 360 6.92 12.80 -17.50
C ALA A 360 7.91 13.98 -17.64
N LEU A 361 8.93 13.85 -18.51
CA LEU A 361 9.91 14.90 -18.73
C LEU A 361 9.38 16.02 -19.64
N PRO A 362 9.89 17.25 -19.49
CA PRO A 362 9.65 18.33 -20.44
C PRO A 362 10.00 17.91 -21.88
N THR A 363 9.24 18.44 -22.84
CA THR A 363 9.36 18.14 -24.28
C THR A 363 10.81 18.15 -24.78
N LEU A 364 11.61 19.15 -24.38
CA LEU A 364 13.01 19.25 -24.79
C LEU A 364 13.86 18.04 -24.39
N TYR A 365 13.74 17.56 -23.15
CA TYR A 365 14.52 16.43 -22.64
C TYR A 365 13.96 15.11 -23.15
N LYS A 366 12.63 15.00 -23.19
CA LYS A 366 11.93 13.86 -23.79
C LYS A 366 12.38 13.64 -25.24
N GLU A 367 12.33 14.67 -26.08
CA GLU A 367 12.73 14.57 -27.50
C GLU A 367 14.19 14.11 -27.66
N ARG A 368 15.10 14.57 -26.79
CA ARG A 368 16.50 14.13 -26.81
C ARG A 368 16.68 12.66 -26.45
N LEU A 369 16.01 12.19 -25.39
CA LEU A 369 16.09 10.78 -25.00
C LEU A 369 15.44 9.88 -26.04
N VAL A 370 14.32 10.31 -26.64
CA VAL A 370 13.68 9.60 -27.76
C VAL A 370 14.60 9.54 -28.98
N GLU A 371 15.27 10.65 -29.33
CA GLU A 371 16.27 10.67 -30.41
C GLU A 371 17.45 9.73 -30.10
N LYS A 372 17.98 9.78 -28.87
CA LYS A 372 19.07 8.89 -28.42
C LYS A 372 18.66 7.43 -28.50
N PHE A 373 17.45 7.09 -28.06
CA PHE A 373 16.93 5.73 -28.20
C PHE A 373 16.79 5.31 -29.67
N GLY A 374 16.35 6.22 -30.55
CA GLY A 374 16.35 6.00 -31.99
C GLY A 374 17.75 5.70 -32.56
N GLN A 375 18.79 6.37 -32.06
CA GLN A 375 20.18 6.10 -32.44
C GLN A 375 20.66 4.74 -31.93
N VAL A 376 20.29 4.36 -30.71
CA VAL A 376 20.55 3.03 -30.15
C VAL A 376 19.90 1.94 -31.00
N LYS A 377 18.63 2.12 -31.37
CA LYS A 377 17.88 1.20 -32.24
C LYS A 377 18.53 0.99 -33.61
N ALA A 378 19.24 2.00 -34.11
CA ALA A 378 19.96 1.93 -35.39
C ALA A 378 21.33 1.24 -35.29
N MET A 379 21.81 0.87 -34.10
CA MET A 379 23.08 0.16 -33.93
C MET A 379 22.97 -1.29 -34.39
N GLU A 380 23.97 -1.81 -35.10
CA GLU A 380 24.01 -3.19 -35.58
C GLU A 380 23.88 -4.21 -34.43
N ASN A 381 24.59 -4.00 -33.32
CA ASN A 381 24.52 -4.90 -32.18
C ASN A 381 23.18 -4.84 -31.42
N PHE A 382 22.37 -3.78 -31.60
CA PHE A 382 21.05 -3.71 -30.99
C PHE A 382 20.09 -4.71 -31.63
N SER A 383 20.11 -4.87 -32.96
CA SER A 383 19.27 -5.87 -33.62
C SER A 383 19.68 -7.29 -33.24
N VAL A 384 20.98 -7.57 -33.13
CA VAL A 384 21.48 -8.88 -32.64
C VAL A 384 21.07 -9.13 -31.19
N PHE A 385 21.15 -8.11 -30.33
CA PHE A 385 20.68 -8.18 -28.94
C PHE A 385 19.19 -8.50 -28.89
N ILE A 386 18.34 -7.76 -29.60
CA ILE A 386 16.89 -7.97 -29.62
C ILE A 386 16.54 -9.35 -30.18
N VAL A 387 17.18 -9.81 -31.26
CA VAL A 387 16.96 -11.16 -31.79
C VAL A 387 17.29 -12.21 -30.75
N ASN A 388 18.43 -12.10 -30.06
CA ASN A 388 18.78 -13.02 -28.98
C ASN A 388 17.80 -12.95 -27.79
N GLU A 389 17.27 -11.77 -27.45
CA GLU A 389 16.25 -11.64 -26.41
C GLU A 389 14.95 -12.34 -26.81
N VAL A 390 14.52 -12.20 -28.06
CA VAL A 390 13.36 -12.90 -28.62
C VAL A 390 13.58 -14.41 -28.70
N ASP A 391 14.79 -14.85 -29.06
CA ASP A 391 15.14 -16.27 -29.09
C ASP A 391 15.09 -16.91 -27.71
N ASN A 392 15.68 -16.24 -26.69
CA ASN A 392 15.61 -16.69 -25.30
C ASN A 392 14.19 -16.67 -24.76
N PHE A 393 13.39 -15.69 -25.18
CA PHE A 393 11.97 -15.61 -24.85
C PHE A 393 11.24 -16.85 -25.37
N PHE A 394 11.31 -17.14 -26.67
CA PHE A 394 10.65 -18.33 -27.24
C PHE A 394 11.22 -19.64 -26.67
N ALA A 395 12.53 -19.76 -26.50
CA ALA A 395 13.16 -20.98 -25.98
C ALA A 395 12.62 -21.38 -24.59
N ALA A 396 12.37 -20.40 -23.71
CA ALA A 396 11.80 -20.65 -22.38
C ALA A 396 10.36 -21.22 -22.41
N TYR A 397 9.64 -21.03 -23.52
CA TYR A 397 8.30 -21.59 -23.73
C TYR A 397 8.34 -22.89 -24.52
N GLU A 398 9.23 -23.01 -25.50
CA GLU A 398 9.47 -24.24 -26.25
C GLU A 398 9.96 -25.38 -25.33
N GLU A 399 10.73 -25.07 -24.28
CA GLU A 399 11.15 -26.04 -23.25
C GLU A 399 9.97 -26.63 -22.44
N LYS A 400 8.79 -26.01 -22.49
CA LYS A 400 7.57 -26.47 -21.78
C LYS A 400 6.66 -27.35 -22.64
N ILE A 401 7.11 -27.69 -23.86
CA ILE A 401 6.41 -28.55 -24.79
C ILE A 401 7.10 -29.91 -24.79
N GLU A 402 6.35 -30.98 -24.53
CA GLU A 402 6.85 -32.36 -24.60
C GLU A 402 6.09 -33.13 -25.70
N GLY A 403 6.82 -33.50 -26.76
CA GLY A 403 6.21 -34.13 -27.93
C GLY A 403 5.34 -33.16 -28.73
N GLU A 404 4.03 -33.39 -28.75
CA GLU A 404 3.05 -32.58 -29.49
C GLU A 404 2.10 -31.79 -28.56
N ASP A 405 2.34 -31.77 -27.24
CA ASP A 405 1.50 -31.11 -26.25
C ASP A 405 2.34 -30.39 -25.18
N VAL A 406 1.72 -29.50 -24.40
CA VAL A 406 2.33 -28.84 -23.24
C VAL A 406 2.30 -29.77 -22.02
N THR A 407 3.20 -29.56 -21.07
CA THR A 407 3.38 -30.47 -19.93
C THR A 407 2.31 -30.31 -18.84
N SER A 408 1.84 -29.09 -18.59
CA SER A 408 0.88 -28.80 -17.52
C SER A 408 -0.11 -27.68 -17.91
N LEU A 409 -1.19 -27.54 -17.14
CA LEU A 409 -2.12 -26.41 -17.30
C LEU A 409 -1.45 -25.06 -17.04
N ALA A 410 -0.48 -25.01 -16.11
CA ALA A 410 0.29 -23.80 -15.83
C ALA A 410 1.16 -23.42 -17.04
N ASP A 411 1.77 -24.40 -17.71
CA ASP A 411 2.54 -24.18 -18.92
C ASP A 411 1.64 -23.75 -20.08
N TYR A 412 0.49 -24.39 -20.25
CA TYR A 412 -0.54 -23.98 -21.22
C TYR A 412 -0.91 -22.50 -21.04
N GLN A 413 -1.22 -22.09 -19.81
CA GLN A 413 -1.60 -20.70 -19.49
C GLN A 413 -0.44 -19.72 -19.73
N ALA A 414 0.78 -20.10 -19.34
CA ALA A 414 1.98 -19.28 -19.56
C ALA A 414 2.24 -19.07 -21.06
N ILE A 415 2.16 -20.11 -21.88
CA ILE A 415 2.35 -20.03 -23.34
C ILE A 415 1.18 -19.26 -23.98
N THR A 416 -0.05 -19.45 -23.54
CA THR A 416 -1.24 -18.70 -24.03
C THR A 416 -1.06 -17.20 -23.83
N SER A 417 -0.66 -16.78 -22.62
CA SER A 417 -0.43 -15.36 -22.32
C SER A 417 0.61 -14.72 -23.24
N VAL A 418 1.59 -15.50 -23.70
CA VAL A 418 2.61 -15.06 -24.64
C VAL A 418 2.13 -15.05 -26.08
N SER A 419 1.45 -16.11 -26.53
CA SER A 419 0.89 -16.18 -27.87
C SER A 419 -0.10 -15.04 -28.12
N ASP A 420 -0.91 -14.69 -27.11
CA ASP A 420 -1.86 -13.58 -27.20
C ASP A 420 -1.16 -12.21 -27.15
N ALA A 421 -0.04 -12.11 -26.43
CA ALA A 421 0.77 -10.90 -26.33
C ALA A 421 1.78 -10.70 -27.48
N TRP A 422 1.93 -11.66 -28.41
CA TRP A 422 2.95 -11.60 -29.45
C TRP A 422 2.81 -10.38 -30.37
N GLU A 423 1.60 -10.08 -30.83
CA GLU A 423 1.37 -8.92 -31.71
C GLU A 423 1.67 -7.60 -30.98
N GLU A 424 1.25 -7.48 -29.72
CA GLU A 424 1.58 -6.32 -28.88
C GLU A 424 3.10 -6.20 -28.68
N PHE A 425 3.76 -7.29 -28.31
CA PHE A 425 5.21 -7.33 -28.13
C PHE A 425 5.97 -6.93 -29.41
N LYS A 426 5.52 -7.40 -30.57
CA LYS A 426 6.10 -7.08 -31.89
C LYS A 426 6.01 -5.58 -32.19
N ASP A 427 4.84 -4.98 -31.95
CA ASP A 427 4.57 -3.56 -32.18
C ASP A 427 5.34 -2.68 -31.18
N GLU A 428 5.33 -3.04 -29.90
CA GLU A 428 6.02 -2.30 -28.82
C GLU A 428 7.53 -2.22 -29.03
N ASN A 429 8.14 -3.32 -29.50
CA ASN A 429 9.58 -3.38 -29.75
C ASN A 429 9.94 -2.86 -31.14
N GLY A 430 8.96 -2.59 -32.02
CA GLY A 430 9.21 -2.18 -33.40
C GLY A 430 10.01 -3.22 -34.17
N LEU A 431 9.79 -4.52 -33.89
CA LEU A 431 10.61 -5.61 -34.47
C LEU A 431 10.62 -5.55 -36.00
N ALA A 432 9.49 -5.16 -36.61
CA ALA A 432 9.37 -5.01 -38.06
C ALA A 432 10.34 -4.00 -38.68
N GLU A 433 10.85 -3.04 -37.90
CA GLU A 433 11.83 -2.04 -38.35
C GLU A 433 13.28 -2.44 -37.99
N LEU A 434 13.46 -3.36 -37.03
CA LEU A 434 14.76 -3.72 -36.45
C LEU A 434 15.39 -4.97 -37.06
N VAL A 435 14.58 -5.90 -37.56
CA VAL A 435 15.07 -7.16 -38.14
C VAL A 435 14.70 -7.27 -39.62
N SER A 436 15.41 -8.12 -40.36
CA SER A 436 15.06 -8.40 -41.75
C SER A 436 13.69 -9.08 -41.86
N ALA A 437 13.00 -8.92 -42.99
CA ALA A 437 11.72 -9.58 -43.23
C ALA A 437 11.80 -11.11 -43.09
N ASP A 438 12.93 -11.72 -43.46
CA ASP A 438 13.15 -13.16 -43.33
C ASP A 438 13.23 -13.59 -41.86
N VAL A 439 13.92 -12.81 -41.01
CA VAL A 439 14.02 -13.06 -39.55
C VAL A 439 12.69 -12.82 -38.86
N LEU A 440 11.95 -11.78 -39.26
CA LEU A 440 10.62 -11.53 -38.72
C LEU A 440 9.67 -12.68 -39.07
N ALA A 441 9.70 -13.17 -40.31
CA ALA A 441 8.89 -14.30 -40.74
C ALA A 441 9.24 -15.60 -39.98
N GLU A 442 10.51 -15.80 -39.62
CA GLU A 442 10.93 -16.92 -38.76
C GLU A 442 10.35 -16.80 -37.35
N MET A 443 10.38 -15.61 -36.73
CA MET A 443 9.78 -15.34 -35.42
C MET A 443 8.26 -15.52 -35.44
N GLU A 444 7.59 -15.01 -36.47
CA GLU A 444 6.14 -15.20 -36.67
C GLU A 444 5.81 -16.70 -36.84
N GLY A 445 6.64 -17.44 -37.57
CA GLY A 445 6.49 -18.90 -37.71
C GLY A 445 6.61 -19.65 -36.38
N ARG A 446 7.47 -19.19 -35.46
CA ARG A 446 7.59 -19.78 -34.10
C ARG A 446 6.38 -19.45 -33.24
N ALA A 447 5.89 -18.20 -33.27
CA ALA A 447 4.67 -17.82 -32.58
C ALA A 447 3.46 -18.62 -33.09
N ASP A 448 3.32 -18.79 -34.40
CA ASP A 448 2.29 -19.62 -35.02
C ASP A 448 2.42 -21.10 -34.62
N ALA A 449 3.65 -21.63 -34.51
CA ALA A 449 3.88 -22.98 -34.05
C ALA A 449 3.44 -23.18 -32.60
N LEU A 450 3.76 -22.25 -31.69
CA LEU A 450 3.29 -22.28 -30.31
C LEU A 450 1.76 -22.23 -30.25
N LYS A 451 1.13 -21.34 -31.03
CA LYS A 451 -0.32 -21.25 -31.14
C LYS A 451 -0.95 -22.55 -31.63
N ALA A 452 -0.36 -23.19 -32.63
CA ALA A 452 -0.84 -24.48 -33.13
C ALA A 452 -0.74 -25.60 -32.07
N VAL A 453 0.31 -25.60 -31.24
CA VAL A 453 0.41 -26.52 -30.10
C VAL A 453 -0.69 -26.24 -29.08
N LEU A 454 -0.93 -24.97 -28.73
CA LEU A 454 -2.01 -24.58 -27.82
C LEU A 454 -3.39 -25.00 -28.34
N GLU A 455 -3.70 -24.74 -29.61
CA GLU A 455 -5.00 -25.08 -30.22
C GLU A 455 -5.29 -26.59 -30.22
N ASN A 456 -4.23 -27.43 -30.25
CA ASN A 456 -4.36 -28.88 -30.22
C ASN A 456 -4.13 -29.50 -28.84
N SER A 457 -3.77 -28.68 -27.84
CA SER A 457 -3.40 -29.14 -26.52
C SER A 457 -4.55 -29.82 -25.79
N PHE A 458 -4.24 -30.85 -25.01
CA PHE A 458 -5.16 -31.43 -24.02
C PHE A 458 -5.76 -30.38 -23.09
N TYR A 459 -4.98 -29.33 -22.75
CA TYR A 459 -5.37 -28.34 -21.76
C TYR A 459 -6.40 -27.30 -22.26
N THR A 460 -6.71 -27.28 -23.56
CA THR A 460 -7.86 -26.53 -24.12
C THR A 460 -9.20 -26.94 -23.49
N ARG A 461 -9.24 -28.14 -22.91
CA ARG A 461 -10.41 -28.72 -22.24
C ARG A 461 -10.66 -28.12 -20.86
N PHE A 462 -9.82 -27.22 -20.39
CA PHE A 462 -9.91 -26.65 -19.05
C PHE A 462 -10.00 -25.13 -19.10
N TRP A 463 -10.53 -24.56 -18.02
CA TRP A 463 -10.41 -23.14 -17.68
C TRP A 463 -10.22 -23.02 -16.17
N THR A 464 -9.66 -21.91 -15.71
CA THR A 464 -9.54 -21.65 -14.27
C THR A 464 -10.09 -20.29 -13.90
N GLU A 465 -10.55 -20.18 -12.67
CA GLU A 465 -10.73 -18.93 -11.95
C GLU A 465 -9.71 -18.90 -10.82
N GLY A 466 -8.87 -17.86 -10.81
CA GLY A 466 -7.70 -17.78 -9.94
C GLY A 466 -6.52 -18.63 -10.40
N ASP A 467 -5.46 -18.61 -9.58
CA ASP A 467 -4.11 -19.04 -9.98
C ASP A 467 -3.59 -20.24 -9.17
N SER A 468 -4.38 -20.78 -8.22
CA SER A 468 -3.90 -21.85 -7.33
C SER A 468 -4.15 -23.26 -7.81
N TRP A 469 -5.04 -23.46 -8.80
CA TRP A 469 -5.30 -24.76 -9.39
C TRP A 469 -4.22 -25.12 -10.40
N VAL A 470 -3.58 -26.26 -10.16
CA VAL A 470 -2.67 -26.91 -11.10
C VAL A 470 -3.32 -28.19 -11.57
N ALA A 471 -3.24 -28.49 -12.87
CA ALA A 471 -3.67 -29.74 -13.44
C ALA A 471 -2.59 -30.31 -14.38
N GLU A 472 -2.35 -31.61 -14.26
CA GLU A 472 -1.35 -32.36 -15.04
C GLU A 472 -1.94 -33.70 -15.49
N LEU A 473 -1.76 -34.05 -16.77
CA LEU A 473 -2.12 -35.37 -17.27
C LEU A 473 -1.04 -36.38 -16.93
N THR A 474 -1.40 -37.43 -16.20
CA THR A 474 -0.52 -38.53 -15.77
C THR A 474 -1.01 -39.86 -16.34
N GLU A 475 -0.21 -40.92 -16.21
CA GLU A 475 -0.65 -42.29 -16.56
C GLU A 475 -1.86 -42.75 -15.73
N GLN A 476 -2.05 -42.15 -14.55
CA GLN A 476 -3.10 -42.46 -13.57
C GLN A 476 -4.33 -41.55 -13.69
N GLY A 477 -4.38 -40.66 -14.68
CA GLY A 477 -5.47 -39.71 -14.89
C GLY A 477 -5.01 -38.27 -14.76
N ILE A 478 -5.93 -37.34 -14.51
CA ILE A 478 -5.59 -35.93 -14.32
C ILE A 478 -5.29 -35.70 -12.84
N TYR A 479 -4.03 -35.47 -12.51
CA TYR A 479 -3.64 -34.96 -11.21
C TYR A 479 -4.06 -33.49 -11.11
N ALA A 480 -4.84 -33.14 -10.10
CA ALA A 480 -5.23 -31.76 -9.85
C ALA A 480 -4.97 -31.40 -8.38
N THR A 481 -4.29 -30.27 -8.16
CA THR A 481 -4.04 -29.73 -6.83
C THR A 481 -4.45 -28.27 -6.77
N GLY A 482 -5.06 -27.86 -5.66
CA GLY A 482 -5.51 -26.49 -5.45
C GLY A 482 -5.31 -26.07 -4.01
N ALA A 483 -4.78 -24.85 -3.80
CA ALA A 483 -4.68 -24.26 -2.46
C ALA A 483 -6.04 -23.90 -1.85
N GLY A 484 -7.12 -23.92 -2.66
CA GLY A 484 -8.48 -23.77 -2.18
C GLY A 484 -8.77 -22.40 -1.60
N THR A 485 -8.26 -21.32 -2.20
CA THR A 485 -8.78 -19.99 -1.87
C THR A 485 -10.26 -19.96 -2.27
N TYR A 486 -11.13 -19.54 -1.35
CA TYR A 486 -12.55 -19.39 -1.65
C TYR A 486 -12.74 -18.47 -2.86
N GLY A 487 -13.35 -18.99 -3.92
CA GLY A 487 -13.48 -18.28 -5.20
C GLY A 487 -12.69 -18.89 -6.37
N GLU A 488 -11.77 -19.84 -6.12
CA GLU A 488 -10.94 -20.41 -7.19
C GLU A 488 -11.43 -21.77 -7.69
N THR A 489 -11.45 -21.95 -9.01
CA THR A 489 -12.11 -23.08 -9.68
C THR A 489 -11.25 -23.63 -10.81
N LEU A 490 -11.22 -24.96 -10.96
CA LEU A 490 -10.84 -25.68 -12.17
C LEU A 490 -12.11 -26.15 -12.89
N GLY A 491 -12.37 -25.62 -14.08
CA GLY A 491 -13.54 -25.98 -14.88
C GLY A 491 -13.20 -26.78 -16.13
N PHE A 492 -14.15 -27.60 -16.57
CA PHE A 492 -14.01 -28.46 -17.75
C PHE A 492 -14.87 -27.92 -18.91
N ASN A 493 -14.23 -27.58 -20.03
CA ASN A 493 -14.84 -27.17 -21.30
C ASN A 493 -15.43 -28.35 -22.08
N LYS A 494 -16.13 -29.25 -21.39
CA LYS A 494 -16.83 -30.38 -21.99
C LYS A 494 -18.32 -30.24 -21.75
N LYS A 495 -19.08 -30.09 -22.83
CA LYS A 495 -20.55 -30.10 -22.76
C LYS A 495 -21.05 -31.48 -22.35
N LEU A 496 -21.78 -31.55 -21.24
CA LEU A 496 -22.41 -32.76 -20.74
C LEU A 496 -23.93 -32.64 -20.74
N THR A 497 -24.60 -33.78 -20.81
CA THR A 497 -26.05 -33.92 -20.80
C THR A 497 -26.46 -34.58 -19.49
N VAL A 498 -27.29 -33.88 -18.72
CA VAL A 498 -27.87 -34.39 -17.46
C VAL A 498 -28.65 -35.68 -17.72
N GLY A 499 -28.39 -36.68 -16.88
CA GLY A 499 -28.97 -38.03 -16.98
C GLY A 499 -28.41 -38.92 -18.07
N GLN A 500 -27.32 -38.51 -18.72
CA GLN A 500 -26.60 -39.34 -19.68
C GLN A 500 -25.12 -39.44 -19.33
N ASN A 501 -24.44 -38.29 -19.26
CA ASN A 501 -23.01 -38.23 -19.07
C ASN A 501 -22.57 -37.04 -18.22
N ALA A 502 -23.45 -36.40 -17.45
CA ALA A 502 -23.05 -35.43 -16.44
C ALA A 502 -22.49 -36.17 -15.22
N LYS A 503 -21.22 -36.58 -15.31
CA LYS A 503 -20.53 -37.44 -14.35
C LYS A 503 -19.05 -37.06 -14.21
N ILE A 504 -18.53 -37.18 -13.00
CA ILE A 504 -17.09 -37.16 -12.72
C ILE A 504 -16.72 -38.32 -11.80
N ASP A 505 -15.62 -39.00 -12.11
CA ASP A 505 -14.97 -39.98 -11.23
C ASP A 505 -13.60 -39.42 -10.81
N PHE A 506 -13.33 -39.44 -9.52
CA PHE A 506 -12.06 -38.98 -8.96
C PHE A 506 -11.69 -39.75 -7.69
N ASN A 507 -10.41 -39.70 -7.35
CA ASN A 507 -9.85 -40.22 -6.12
C ASN A 507 -9.24 -39.07 -5.31
N ILE A 508 -9.42 -39.08 -3.98
CA ILE A 508 -8.75 -38.13 -3.09
C ILE A 508 -7.35 -38.64 -2.79
N ILE A 509 -6.31 -37.94 -3.24
CA ILE A 509 -4.91 -38.22 -2.85
C ILE A 509 -4.65 -37.64 -1.47
N TYR A 510 -5.03 -36.37 -1.28
CA TYR A 510 -4.85 -35.69 -0.02
C TYR A 510 -5.93 -34.62 0.21
N ALA A 511 -6.44 -34.58 1.44
CA ALA A 511 -7.37 -33.56 1.94
C ALA A 511 -7.25 -33.49 3.46
N LEU A 512 -7.23 -32.30 4.05
CA LEU A 512 -7.10 -32.14 5.50
C LEU A 512 -8.39 -32.59 6.22
N LYS A 513 -8.33 -33.69 6.97
CA LYS A 513 -9.46 -34.33 7.66
C LYS A 513 -9.90 -33.65 8.97
N THR A 514 -9.72 -32.34 9.07
CA THR A 514 -10.22 -31.54 10.20
C THR A 514 -11.51 -30.86 9.77
N LEU A 515 -12.62 -31.15 10.46
CA LEU A 515 -13.95 -30.61 10.15
C LEU A 515 -13.89 -29.08 9.96
N GLY A 516 -14.29 -28.61 8.78
CA GLY A 516 -14.35 -27.20 8.40
C GLY A 516 -13.02 -26.56 7.99
N ALA A 517 -11.91 -27.31 7.99
CA ALA A 517 -10.61 -26.79 7.57
C ALA A 517 -10.44 -26.81 6.04
N ASN A 518 -10.84 -27.91 5.38
CA ASN A 518 -10.82 -28.07 3.92
C ASN A 518 -12.15 -28.69 3.42
N HIS A 519 -12.62 -28.22 2.27
CA HIS A 519 -13.87 -28.64 1.61
C HIS A 519 -13.58 -28.76 0.12
N LEU A 520 -13.94 -29.88 -0.51
CA LEU A 520 -13.88 -30.06 -1.97
C LEU A 520 -15.29 -29.85 -2.53
N HIS A 521 -15.43 -29.11 -3.63
CA HIS A 521 -16.73 -28.91 -4.27
C HIS A 521 -16.71 -29.41 -5.70
N ILE A 522 -17.75 -30.18 -6.05
CA ILE A 522 -18.02 -30.62 -7.42
C ILE A 522 -19.26 -29.89 -7.92
N GLY A 523 -19.09 -28.98 -8.89
CA GLY A 523 -20.17 -28.17 -9.43
C GLY A 523 -20.61 -28.62 -10.82
N PHE A 524 -21.92 -28.72 -11.03
CA PHE A 524 -22.59 -28.88 -12.31
C PHE A 524 -23.33 -27.59 -12.65
N TYR A 525 -22.79 -26.83 -13.60
CA TYR A 525 -23.31 -25.51 -13.97
C TYR A 525 -23.91 -25.54 -15.39
N PRO A 526 -25.10 -24.96 -15.60
CA PRO A 526 -25.75 -24.93 -16.91
C PRO A 526 -24.94 -24.11 -17.92
N MET A 527 -24.97 -24.49 -19.20
CA MET A 527 -24.10 -23.86 -20.20
C MET A 527 -24.31 -22.34 -20.40
N THR A 528 -25.48 -21.80 -20.07
CA THR A 528 -25.81 -20.38 -20.31
C THR A 528 -25.04 -19.43 -19.40
N ASN A 529 -24.43 -19.92 -18.32
CA ASN A 529 -23.77 -19.09 -17.30
C ASN A 529 -22.37 -19.65 -16.98
N THR A 530 -21.45 -19.61 -17.95
CA THR A 530 -20.07 -20.01 -17.73
C THR A 530 -19.28 -18.86 -17.10
N GLY A 531 -18.80 -19.10 -15.89
CA GLY A 531 -18.08 -18.14 -15.07
C GLY A 531 -18.74 -18.00 -13.70
N THR A 532 -17.98 -18.37 -12.68
CA THR A 532 -18.07 -18.02 -11.25
C THR A 532 -18.93 -18.84 -10.31
N LEU A 533 -18.33 -19.13 -9.14
CA LEU A 533 -19.01 -19.38 -7.86
C LEU A 533 -20.11 -18.37 -7.65
N GLY A 534 -21.25 -18.77 -7.10
CA GLY A 534 -22.19 -17.82 -6.49
C GLY A 534 -22.97 -16.94 -7.48
N VAL A 535 -22.56 -16.87 -8.74
CA VAL A 535 -23.17 -15.96 -9.73
C VAL A 535 -24.20 -16.67 -10.60
N SER A 536 -24.12 -18.00 -10.70
CA SER A 536 -25.03 -18.79 -11.53
C SER A 536 -25.71 -19.92 -10.77
N ASP A 537 -27.02 -20.06 -10.99
CA ASP A 537 -27.77 -21.21 -10.51
C ASP A 537 -27.15 -22.49 -11.09
N GLY A 538 -26.89 -23.45 -10.22
CA GLY A 538 -26.23 -24.71 -10.56
C GLY A 538 -26.24 -25.65 -9.37
N VAL A 539 -25.85 -26.90 -9.57
CA VAL A 539 -25.78 -27.89 -8.49
C VAL A 539 -24.33 -28.00 -8.04
N ARG A 540 -24.02 -27.55 -6.83
CA ARG A 540 -22.69 -27.71 -6.21
C ARG A 540 -22.77 -28.75 -5.11
N VAL A 541 -21.88 -29.74 -5.14
CA VAL A 541 -21.83 -30.83 -4.16
C VAL A 541 -20.60 -30.63 -3.29
N ASP A 542 -20.80 -30.26 -2.04
CA ASP A 542 -19.72 -29.96 -1.09
C ASP A 542 -19.35 -31.22 -0.31
N PHE A 543 -18.06 -31.55 -0.28
CA PHE A 543 -17.46 -32.66 0.46
C PHE A 543 -16.71 -32.12 1.68
N TRP A 544 -17.23 -32.44 2.87
CA TRP A 544 -16.69 -32.03 4.15
C TRP A 544 -16.01 -33.23 4.82
N PHE A 545 -14.68 -33.20 4.89
CA PHE A 545 -13.89 -34.32 5.42
C PHE A 545 -13.81 -34.26 6.96
N ALA A 546 -14.40 -35.25 7.63
CA ALA A 546 -14.59 -35.27 9.09
C ALA A 546 -14.12 -36.60 9.71
N GLY A 547 -12.80 -36.76 9.89
CA GLY A 547 -12.23 -37.97 10.49
C GLY A 547 -12.40 -39.22 9.62
N ASN A 548 -13.30 -40.12 9.99
CA ASN A 548 -13.59 -41.38 9.26
C ASN A 548 -14.86 -41.29 8.39
N THR A 549 -15.45 -40.10 8.29
CA THR A 549 -16.67 -39.87 7.51
C THR A 549 -16.50 -38.66 6.62
N VAL A 550 -17.17 -38.67 5.47
CA VAL A 550 -17.31 -37.51 4.60
C VAL A 550 -18.77 -37.09 4.59
N GLU A 551 -19.01 -35.83 4.94
CA GLU A 551 -20.33 -35.21 4.90
C GLU A 551 -20.52 -34.56 3.53
N ILE A 552 -21.53 -35.01 2.80
CA ILE A 552 -21.87 -34.54 1.45
C ILE A 552 -23.07 -33.62 1.54
N LYS A 553 -22.94 -32.43 0.96
CA LYS A 553 -23.95 -31.39 1.02
C LYS A 553 -24.18 -30.75 -0.35
N PRO A 554 -25.27 -31.11 -1.05
CA PRO A 554 -25.70 -30.39 -2.24
C PRO A 554 -26.24 -29.00 -1.89
N VAL A 555 -25.72 -27.97 -2.55
CA VAL A 555 -26.17 -26.58 -2.44
C VAL A 555 -26.40 -25.96 -3.83
N ASN A 556 -27.23 -24.91 -3.89
CA ASN A 556 -27.33 -24.09 -5.09
C ASN A 556 -25.99 -23.34 -5.27
N GLY A 557 -25.41 -23.48 -6.46
CA GLY A 557 -24.14 -22.87 -6.82
C GLY A 557 -24.12 -21.33 -6.74
N ALA A 558 -25.28 -20.66 -6.85
CA ALA A 558 -25.44 -19.21 -6.72
C ALA A 558 -25.64 -18.76 -5.27
N THR A 559 -26.65 -19.31 -4.61
CA THR A 559 -27.11 -18.82 -3.31
C THR A 559 -26.46 -19.54 -2.12
N GLU A 560 -25.74 -20.63 -2.38
CA GLU A 560 -25.19 -21.57 -1.39
C GLU A 560 -26.23 -22.17 -0.44
N THR A 561 -27.51 -22.02 -0.77
CA THR A 561 -28.61 -22.60 0.00
C THR A 561 -28.63 -24.09 -0.22
N GLU A 562 -28.85 -24.85 0.86
CA GLU A 562 -29.09 -26.30 0.80
C GLU A 562 -30.20 -26.63 -0.19
N ILE A 563 -29.90 -27.50 -1.14
CA ILE A 563 -30.84 -28.02 -2.14
C ILE A 563 -31.12 -29.50 -1.92
N PHE A 564 -30.80 -30.03 -0.74
CA PHE A 564 -31.15 -31.38 -0.31
C PHE A 564 -31.90 -31.29 1.01
N SER A 565 -33.20 -31.59 1.00
CA SER A 565 -34.09 -31.41 2.16
C SER A 565 -33.72 -32.24 3.39
N GLN A 566 -32.95 -33.32 3.24
CA GLN A 566 -32.45 -34.12 4.38
C GLN A 566 -31.16 -33.55 4.99
N GLY A 567 -30.65 -32.43 4.47
CA GLY A 567 -29.51 -31.67 4.99
C GLY A 567 -28.16 -32.21 4.53
N ILE A 568 -27.74 -33.36 5.07
CA ILE A 568 -26.39 -33.91 4.89
C ILE A 568 -26.46 -35.42 4.66
N LEU A 569 -25.73 -35.91 3.65
CA LEU A 569 -25.46 -37.34 3.47
C LEU A 569 -24.07 -37.66 4.04
N ALA A 570 -24.00 -38.48 5.10
CA ALA A 570 -22.74 -38.94 5.65
C ALA A 570 -22.36 -40.32 5.09
N ILE A 571 -21.17 -40.45 4.51
CA ILE A 571 -20.61 -41.71 4.00
C ILE A 571 -19.30 -42.05 4.69
N GLU A 572 -18.95 -43.34 4.70
CA GLU A 572 -17.65 -43.80 5.20
C GLU A 572 -16.53 -43.29 4.28
N ASP A 573 -15.49 -42.75 4.90
CA ASP A 573 -14.27 -42.31 4.21
C ASP A 573 -13.44 -43.54 3.84
N THR A 574 -13.22 -43.77 2.54
CA THR A 574 -12.49 -44.93 2.02
C THR A 574 -10.97 -44.75 2.05
N GLY A 575 -10.47 -43.69 2.69
CA GLY A 575 -9.04 -43.42 2.82
C GLY A 575 -8.50 -42.49 1.72
N TYR A 576 -7.17 -42.45 1.61
CA TYR A 576 -6.47 -41.70 0.57
C TYR A 576 -5.99 -42.65 -0.52
N PHE A 577 -6.02 -42.20 -1.76
CA PHE A 577 -5.39 -42.87 -2.87
C PHE A 577 -3.88 -42.61 -2.85
N ASP A 578 -3.08 -43.67 -2.74
CA ASP A 578 -1.64 -43.59 -3.00
C ASP A 578 -1.40 -43.74 -4.52
N PRO A 579 -0.98 -42.66 -5.22
CA PRO A 579 -0.74 -42.70 -6.66
C PRO A 579 0.38 -43.66 -7.06
N PHE A 580 1.25 -44.07 -6.13
CA PHE A 580 2.32 -45.03 -6.37
C PHE A 580 1.88 -46.49 -6.21
N GLU A 581 0.81 -46.75 -5.45
CA GLU A 581 0.27 -48.11 -5.28
C GLU A 581 -0.78 -48.46 -6.34
N GLY A 582 -1.48 -47.46 -6.89
CA GLY A 582 -2.41 -47.64 -8.02
C GLY A 582 -3.71 -48.38 -7.67
N ASP A 583 -4.06 -48.47 -6.38
CA ASP A 583 -5.35 -49.01 -5.92
C ASP A 583 -6.46 -47.96 -6.03
N TYR A 584 -7.08 -47.86 -7.22
CA TYR A 584 -8.14 -46.90 -7.52
C TYR A 584 -9.45 -47.10 -6.71
N SER A 585 -9.54 -48.14 -5.87
CA SER A 585 -10.68 -48.32 -4.97
C SER A 585 -10.60 -47.43 -3.72
N GLN A 586 -9.39 -46.98 -3.35
CA GLN A 586 -9.16 -46.11 -2.19
C GLN A 586 -9.48 -44.65 -2.51
N GLY A 587 -10.14 -43.96 -1.58
CA GLY A 587 -10.51 -42.55 -1.72
C GLY A 587 -11.38 -42.24 -2.94
N LYS A 588 -12.06 -43.24 -3.52
CA LYS A 588 -12.82 -43.14 -4.78
C LYS A 588 -14.19 -42.50 -4.57
N TYR A 589 -14.50 -41.53 -5.43
CA TYR A 589 -15.79 -40.87 -5.49
C TYR A 589 -16.28 -40.76 -6.94
N THR A 590 -17.53 -41.13 -7.13
CA THR A 590 -18.31 -40.91 -8.35
C THR A 590 -19.40 -39.91 -8.03
N VAL A 591 -19.50 -38.82 -8.78
CA VAL A 591 -20.56 -37.82 -8.67
C VAL A 591 -21.28 -37.68 -10.00
N GLU A 592 -22.59 -37.84 -9.98
CA GLU A 592 -23.44 -37.83 -11.17
C GLU A 592 -24.62 -36.87 -10.97
N LEU A 593 -24.95 -36.10 -12.00
CA LEU A 593 -26.17 -35.31 -12.08
C LEU A 593 -27.14 -35.97 -13.07
N ASP A 594 -28.29 -36.38 -12.55
CA ASP A 594 -29.39 -37.01 -13.29
C ASP A 594 -30.69 -36.21 -13.11
N LYS A 595 -31.75 -36.64 -13.77
CA LYS A 595 -33.10 -36.12 -13.62
C LYS A 595 -34.13 -37.24 -13.69
N ASP A 596 -35.15 -37.15 -12.84
CA ASP A 596 -36.38 -37.92 -12.99
C ASP A 596 -37.54 -36.95 -13.25
N GLY A 597 -38.04 -36.94 -14.49
CA GLY A 597 -38.97 -35.92 -14.96
C GLY A 597 -38.37 -34.51 -14.88
N ASN A 598 -38.95 -33.65 -14.04
CA ASN A 598 -38.50 -32.28 -13.79
C ASN A 598 -37.63 -32.14 -12.53
N THR A 599 -37.46 -33.23 -11.78
CA THR A 599 -36.67 -33.25 -10.55
C THR A 599 -35.22 -33.60 -10.86
N LEU A 600 -34.28 -32.86 -10.28
CA LEU A 600 -32.86 -33.16 -10.38
C LEU A 600 -32.45 -34.15 -9.30
N LEU A 601 -31.55 -35.07 -9.64
CA LEU A 601 -31.01 -36.07 -8.72
C LEU A 601 -29.48 -35.96 -8.76
N VAL A 602 -28.83 -35.89 -7.61
CA VAL A 602 -27.39 -36.12 -7.51
C VAL A 602 -27.17 -37.52 -6.99
N ARG A 603 -26.26 -38.27 -7.61
CA ARG A 603 -25.77 -39.54 -7.05
C ARG A 603 -24.32 -39.40 -6.65
N VAL A 604 -23.99 -39.74 -5.41
CA VAL A 604 -22.61 -39.87 -4.94
C VAL A 604 -22.36 -41.32 -4.54
N ASN A 605 -21.41 -41.98 -5.21
CA ASN A 605 -21.14 -43.42 -5.04
C ASN A 605 -22.41 -44.30 -5.14
N GLY A 606 -23.33 -43.92 -6.04
CA GLY A 606 -24.60 -44.61 -6.25
C GLY A 606 -25.70 -44.31 -5.21
N LEU A 607 -25.42 -43.52 -4.18
CA LEU A 607 -26.41 -43.04 -3.22
C LEU A 607 -27.11 -41.80 -3.81
N GLU A 608 -28.42 -41.88 -3.93
CA GLU A 608 -29.25 -40.85 -4.58
C GLU A 608 -29.73 -39.79 -3.59
N MET A 609 -29.62 -38.53 -4.00
CA MET A 609 -30.11 -37.35 -3.31
C MET A 609 -31.03 -36.58 -4.27
N GLU A 610 -32.33 -36.56 -3.96
CA GLU A 610 -33.31 -35.76 -4.67
C GLU A 610 -33.13 -34.27 -4.35
N LEU A 611 -32.99 -33.44 -5.37
CA LEU A 611 -32.66 -32.03 -5.18
C LEU A 611 -33.90 -31.13 -5.25
N ASP A 612 -33.96 -30.21 -4.29
CA ASP A 612 -35.00 -29.19 -4.16
C ASP A 612 -34.50 -27.81 -4.63
N GLY A 613 -35.39 -26.94 -5.09
CA GLY A 613 -35.04 -25.53 -5.35
C GLY A 613 -34.35 -25.20 -6.68
N LEU A 614 -34.06 -26.21 -7.53
CA LEU A 614 -33.57 -26.02 -8.91
C LEU A 614 -34.40 -26.85 -9.90
N ASN A 615 -34.71 -26.29 -11.07
CA ASN A 615 -35.47 -26.98 -12.12
C ASN A 615 -34.50 -27.64 -13.14
N ALA A 616 -34.77 -28.90 -13.51
CA ALA A 616 -34.04 -29.62 -14.56
C ALA A 616 -34.01 -28.91 -15.92
N ASP A 617 -35.01 -28.06 -16.22
CA ASP A 617 -35.05 -27.23 -17.44
C ASP A 617 -33.87 -26.25 -17.54
N LEU A 618 -33.29 -25.85 -16.41
CA LEU A 618 -32.07 -25.03 -16.37
C LEU A 618 -30.92 -25.70 -17.13
N PHE A 619 -30.89 -27.03 -17.13
CA PHE A 619 -29.87 -27.86 -17.77
C PHE A 619 -30.29 -28.39 -19.14
N ALA A 620 -31.38 -27.87 -19.75
CA ALA A 620 -31.87 -28.32 -21.05
C ALA A 620 -30.81 -28.24 -22.17
N ASN A 621 -29.90 -27.26 -22.06
CA ASN A 621 -28.81 -27.07 -23.02
C ASN A 621 -27.52 -27.82 -22.65
N GLY A 622 -27.52 -28.57 -21.55
CA GLY A 622 -26.37 -29.26 -20.97
C GLY A 622 -25.72 -28.49 -19.82
N CYS A 623 -24.67 -29.09 -19.25
CA CYS A 623 -23.89 -28.53 -18.15
C CYS A 623 -22.38 -28.68 -18.38
N TYR A 624 -21.61 -27.91 -17.61
CA TYR A 624 -20.18 -28.05 -17.41
C TYR A 624 -19.89 -28.52 -16.00
N ILE A 625 -18.78 -29.24 -15.82
CA ILE A 625 -18.30 -29.67 -14.51
C ILE A 625 -17.19 -28.73 -14.05
N THR A 626 -17.17 -28.48 -12.74
CA THR A 626 -16.14 -27.70 -12.05
C THR A 626 -15.68 -28.44 -10.82
N VAL A 627 -14.41 -28.26 -10.48
CA VAL A 627 -13.81 -28.65 -9.22
C VAL A 627 -13.33 -27.37 -8.55
N SER A 628 -13.77 -27.12 -7.32
CA SER A 628 -13.23 -26.04 -6.50
C SER A 628 -12.94 -26.56 -5.10
N ALA A 629 -12.22 -25.77 -4.32
CA ALA A 629 -11.91 -26.14 -2.96
C ALA A 629 -11.92 -24.89 -2.08
N MET A 630 -12.26 -25.08 -0.82
CA MET A 630 -12.13 -24.06 0.21
C MET A 630 -11.20 -24.58 1.30
N SER A 631 -10.14 -23.84 1.58
CA SER A 631 -9.16 -24.13 2.62
C SER A 631 -9.05 -22.90 3.53
N VAL A 632 -8.92 -23.11 4.84
CA VAL A 632 -8.59 -22.01 5.75
C VAL A 632 -7.19 -21.47 5.43
N LYS A 633 -6.98 -20.15 5.58
CA LYS A 633 -5.68 -19.52 5.28
C LYS A 633 -4.54 -20.22 6.02
N GLY A 634 -3.61 -20.84 5.27
CA GLY A 634 -2.48 -21.60 5.82
C GLY A 634 -2.70 -23.11 5.97
N ALA A 635 -3.85 -23.64 5.56
CA ALA A 635 -4.05 -25.08 5.40
C ALA A 635 -3.39 -25.61 4.11
N ASP A 636 -3.04 -26.89 4.12
CA ASP A 636 -2.48 -27.61 2.98
C ASP A 636 -3.48 -27.69 1.81
N GLN A 637 -2.95 -27.93 0.61
CA GLN A 637 -3.71 -28.04 -0.64
C GLN A 637 -4.63 -29.27 -0.64
N ASN A 638 -5.68 -29.25 -1.47
CA ASN A 638 -6.43 -30.46 -1.80
C ASN A 638 -5.84 -31.07 -3.06
N GLU A 639 -5.55 -32.37 -3.02
CA GLU A 639 -4.97 -33.13 -4.13
C GLU A 639 -5.93 -34.25 -4.52
N ILE A 640 -6.30 -34.27 -5.80
CA ILE A 640 -7.22 -35.27 -6.35
C ILE A 640 -6.66 -35.84 -7.65
N MET A 641 -7.05 -37.08 -7.95
CA MET A 641 -6.81 -37.74 -9.23
C MET A 641 -8.14 -37.92 -9.96
N ILE A 642 -8.37 -37.20 -11.06
CA ILE A 642 -9.61 -37.27 -11.84
C ILE A 642 -9.43 -38.30 -12.95
N THR A 643 -10.26 -39.34 -12.92
CA THR A 643 -10.10 -40.54 -13.77
C THR A 643 -11.13 -40.59 -14.89
N ASN A 644 -12.27 -39.92 -14.73
CA ASN A 644 -13.29 -39.77 -15.77
C ASN A 644 -14.03 -38.45 -15.67
N VAL A 645 -14.29 -37.81 -16.81
CA VAL A 645 -15.31 -36.74 -16.90
C VAL A 645 -16.21 -37.02 -18.10
N GLY A 646 -17.49 -37.17 -17.82
CA GLY A 646 -18.57 -37.36 -18.79
C GLY A 646 -18.33 -38.44 -19.82
N GLY A 647 -17.89 -39.62 -19.36
CA GLY A 647 -17.69 -40.80 -20.19
C GLY A 647 -16.39 -40.80 -20.98
N VAL A 648 -15.51 -39.80 -20.80
CA VAL A 648 -14.12 -39.88 -21.27
C VAL A 648 -13.28 -40.40 -20.10
N ASN A 649 -12.76 -41.61 -20.28
CA ASN A 649 -11.79 -42.20 -19.36
C ASN A 649 -10.42 -41.58 -19.62
N TYR A 650 -9.80 -41.06 -18.56
CA TYR A 650 -8.41 -40.59 -18.57
C TYR A 650 -7.44 -41.68 -18.11
N ILE A 651 -7.96 -42.79 -17.59
CA ILE A 651 -7.21 -44.00 -17.26
C ILE A 651 -7.68 -45.20 -18.08
N ASN A 652 -6.75 -46.10 -18.39
CA ASN A 652 -7.09 -47.43 -18.88
C ASN A 652 -7.44 -48.34 -17.69
N TYR A 653 -8.65 -48.19 -17.17
CA TYR A 653 -9.18 -49.01 -16.06
C TYR A 653 -10.05 -50.17 -16.57
N ASP A 654 -9.86 -51.38 -16.00
CA ASP A 654 -10.71 -52.54 -16.23
C ASP A 654 -11.81 -52.62 -15.14
N PRO A 655 -13.10 -52.38 -15.47
CA PRO A 655 -14.18 -52.34 -14.50
C PRO A 655 -14.51 -53.66 -13.79
N GLU A 656 -14.01 -54.82 -14.26
CA GLU A 656 -14.40 -56.12 -13.70
C GLU A 656 -13.80 -56.46 -12.33
N SER A 657 -12.92 -55.63 -11.77
CA SER A 657 -12.27 -55.87 -10.47
C SER A 657 -13.11 -55.56 -9.23
N GLU A 658 -14.21 -54.79 -9.33
CA GLU A 658 -15.02 -54.37 -8.18
C GLU A 658 -16.33 -55.16 -8.05
N LYS A 659 -16.40 -56.10 -7.09
CA LYS A 659 -17.67 -56.57 -6.52
C LYS A 659 -17.87 -55.93 -5.15
N VAL A 660 -18.91 -55.08 -5.01
CA VAL A 660 -19.40 -54.59 -3.71
C VAL A 660 -20.92 -54.87 -3.58
N PRO A 661 -21.46 -55.20 -2.39
CA PRO A 661 -22.80 -55.76 -2.21
C PRO A 661 -23.93 -54.71 -2.15
N GLN A 662 -25.11 -55.06 -2.68
CA GLN A 662 -26.33 -54.22 -2.63
C GLN A 662 -27.11 -54.32 -1.30
N ASN A 663 -27.69 -53.19 -0.88
CA ASN A 663 -28.98 -53.02 -0.17
C ASN A 663 -29.25 -51.50 -0.04
N GLY A 664 -30.43 -50.89 -0.18
CA GLY A 664 -31.79 -51.35 -0.43
C GLY A 664 -32.79 -50.37 0.25
N GLY A 665 -33.48 -49.55 -0.55
CA GLY A 665 -34.76 -48.84 -0.26
C GLY A 665 -34.67 -47.54 0.57
N SER A 666 -35.61 -46.60 0.55
CA SER A 666 -36.73 -46.24 -0.34
C SER A 666 -37.47 -45.05 0.33
N ASN A 667 -38.00 -44.13 -0.48
CA ASN A 667 -39.07 -43.15 -0.20
C ASN A 667 -38.69 -41.88 0.58
N ALA A 668 -39.33 -40.73 0.42
CA ALA A 668 -40.13 -40.05 -0.62
C ALA A 668 -40.68 -38.78 0.07
N ASP A 669 -41.03 -37.78 -0.75
CA ASP A 669 -41.99 -36.70 -0.50
C ASP A 669 -41.56 -35.50 0.38
N GLY A 670 -41.29 -34.36 -0.27
CA GLY A 670 -42.40 -33.56 -0.80
C GLY A 670 -42.61 -32.14 -0.22
N ASN A 671 -42.59 -31.19 -1.16
CA ASN A 671 -43.55 -30.08 -1.37
C ASN A 671 -43.40 -28.72 -0.66
N GLY A 672 -43.13 -27.72 -1.50
CA GLY A 672 -43.91 -26.48 -1.65
C GLY A 672 -43.53 -25.33 -0.71
N GLY A 673 -43.38 -24.07 -1.13
CA GLY A 673 -43.73 -23.41 -2.38
C GLY A 673 -43.88 -21.90 -2.11
N GLU A 674 -43.37 -21.10 -3.06
CA GLU A 674 -43.89 -19.82 -3.57
C GLU A 674 -44.10 -18.58 -2.68
N ASN A 675 -43.39 -17.52 -3.09
CA ASN A 675 -43.82 -16.13 -3.39
C ASN A 675 -42.91 -15.09 -2.70
N ALA A 676 -42.55 -13.94 -3.26
CA ALA A 676 -42.53 -13.35 -4.60
C ALA A 676 -41.98 -11.91 -4.39
N GLU A 677 -41.24 -11.38 -5.36
CA GLU A 677 -41.17 -9.95 -5.74
C GLU A 677 -40.63 -8.90 -4.72
N LYS A 678 -39.49 -8.25 -5.00
CA LYS A 678 -39.30 -7.13 -5.98
C LYS A 678 -38.31 -6.05 -5.49
N ASP A 679 -37.46 -5.67 -6.44
CA ASP A 679 -36.98 -4.32 -6.79
C ASP A 679 -36.03 -3.54 -5.87
N GLY A 680 -34.93 -3.09 -6.49
CA GLY A 680 -34.12 -1.97 -6.00
C GLY A 680 -32.73 -1.87 -6.63
N GLY A 681 -32.66 -1.64 -7.94
CA GLY A 681 -31.39 -1.51 -8.66
C GLY A 681 -30.65 -0.17 -8.47
N CYS A 682 -29.37 -0.19 -8.77
CA CYS A 682 -28.51 0.85 -9.38
C CYS A 682 -27.07 0.36 -9.22
N GLY A 683 -26.15 0.43 -10.18
CA GLY A 683 -26.13 1.06 -11.48
C GLY A 683 -24.70 0.90 -11.99
N SER A 684 -24.57 0.45 -13.24
CA SER A 684 -23.32 0.36 -13.96
C SER A 684 -22.71 1.75 -14.19
N VAL A 685 -21.39 1.84 -14.12
CA VAL A 685 -20.64 2.93 -14.76
C VAL A 685 -19.63 2.29 -15.70
N VAL A 686 -20.02 2.27 -16.97
CA VAL A 686 -19.13 2.12 -18.11
C VAL A 686 -18.40 3.45 -18.29
N GLY A 687 -17.08 3.41 -18.40
CA GLY A 687 -16.25 4.57 -18.68
C GLY A 687 -14.99 4.17 -19.43
N ILE A 688 -15.12 4.00 -20.75
CA ILE A 688 -13.99 3.89 -21.68
C ILE A 688 -13.39 5.29 -21.85
N ALA A 689 -12.09 5.41 -21.62
CA ALA A 689 -11.28 6.51 -22.15
C ALA A 689 -9.93 5.95 -22.60
N ALA A 690 -9.68 6.10 -23.90
CA ALA A 690 -8.43 5.72 -24.57
C ALA A 690 -7.27 6.65 -24.17
N ALA A 691 -6.10 6.06 -23.94
CA ALA A 691 -4.81 6.75 -23.99
C ALA A 691 -3.74 5.74 -24.40
N SER A 692 -3.20 5.95 -25.58
CA SER A 692 -2.05 5.25 -26.16
C SER A 692 -0.73 5.81 -25.63
N VAL A 693 0.30 4.95 -25.66
CA VAL A 693 1.74 5.18 -25.37
C VAL A 693 2.14 5.02 -23.90
N VAL A 694 2.48 3.77 -23.50
CA VAL A 694 3.66 3.39 -22.70
C VAL A 694 3.93 1.91 -23.03
N ALA A 695 4.95 1.64 -23.84
CA ALA A 695 5.38 0.31 -24.23
C ALA A 695 6.72 0.00 -23.56
N LEU A 696 6.92 -1.27 -23.15
CA LEU A 696 8.04 -1.83 -22.37
C LEU A 696 7.90 -1.80 -20.84
N ALA A 697 6.98 -2.61 -20.32
CA ALA A 697 7.12 -3.23 -19.00
C ALA A 697 6.58 -4.68 -18.90
N ALA A 698 6.11 -5.30 -19.98
CA ALA A 698 5.31 -6.53 -19.85
C ALA A 698 6.10 -7.87 -19.92
N GLY A 699 7.33 -7.90 -20.44
CA GLY A 699 8.04 -9.18 -20.70
C GLY A 699 8.69 -9.88 -19.50
N ALA A 700 8.98 -9.17 -18.40
CA ALA A 700 9.70 -9.73 -17.24
C ALA A 700 8.93 -9.62 -15.90
N LEU A 701 7.72 -9.04 -15.91
CA LEU A 701 7.00 -8.69 -14.67
C LEU A 701 6.05 -9.77 -14.14
N VAL A 702 5.85 -10.87 -14.86
CA VAL A 702 4.92 -11.95 -14.46
C VAL A 702 5.48 -12.90 -13.38
N VAL A 703 6.78 -12.84 -13.04
CA VAL A 703 7.37 -13.81 -12.07
C VAL A 703 7.83 -13.18 -10.73
N ARG A 704 7.60 -11.88 -10.44
CA ARG A 704 8.17 -11.26 -9.21
C ARG A 704 7.30 -10.35 -8.35
N ARG A 705 5.98 -10.40 -8.41
CA ARG A 705 5.11 -9.85 -7.34
C ARG A 705 4.37 -10.94 -6.57
N LYS A 706 5.10 -11.63 -5.70
CA LYS A 706 4.49 -12.31 -4.54
C LYS A 706 5.44 -12.25 -3.34
N LYS A 707 5.40 -11.11 -2.65
CA LYS A 707 5.57 -10.92 -1.19
C LYS A 707 5.92 -9.46 -0.93
N GLU A 708 4.94 -8.72 -0.41
CA GLU A 708 5.10 -7.73 0.67
C GLU A 708 3.75 -7.04 0.86
N ASN A 709 3.01 -7.49 1.88
CA ASN A 709 2.41 -6.63 2.89
C ASN A 709 1.76 -7.53 3.95
N GLU A 710 2.39 -7.52 5.13
CA GLU A 710 1.73 -7.73 6.41
C GLU A 710 0.71 -6.62 6.69
#